data_AF-A0A2K1T1Q2-F1
#
_entry.id   AF-A0A2K1T1Q2-F1
#
_cell.length_a   1.000
_cell.length_b   1.000
_cell.length_c   1.000
_cell.angle_alpha   90.00
_cell.angle_beta   90.00
_cell.angle_gamma   90.00
#
_symmetry.space_group_name_H-M   'P 1'
#
loop_
_entity.id
_entity.type
_entity.pdbx_description
1 polymer ?
#
loop_
_entity_poly.entity_id
_entity_poly.type
_entity_poly.pdbx_seq_one_letter_code
_entity_poly.pdbx_strand_id
1 'polypeptide(L)'
;MSYYYEKLTGKVAKHLARFPYYATDKILNLMQFQDNNQQFLISDKHLYDYFEEQKHQLSTDEKLSILFNLFKGRIDVYAKSYIDENGKINYFPSYNYGWKKRPVEKRTCQPLTKQVLLAHLRGEISIGIFPMSLSDTCSFLAIDFDKNNWREEVSILRDTAEQHGFEGHIEISRSGNGAHLWFFFEEEIACQQARNVGKRLLELAMQESKDIRFSSFDRMFPNQDILPKGGFGNLIALPLQGEAFKKGRTVFVDKHFQPFSEQWTYLQQVQKIGQKKILDFLGQEFSDTVDDTVLDCSLSNVIRVEKRAISSKTNYLLRKLASFPNPEFYLKQATRQPTYQTPERIYLFEETNEALHLPRGILAKLQEIFETVTIRDNRNSLSPIQISFKGRLRFEQELALADLLASENGLLCAETGFGKTVLGAALIAQRKCRTIILVHNRQLLEQWLERLGEFLEIEEEEAVRYTPSGRVKVIGHIGQYGASKKWRSKLVDVVMIQSLFQLDVISDFLSDYDMMIVDECHHVTALQFEKVVAQFASQYLYGLTATPECKNGHQPIVFQRIGPILHTAQSGQYDFKKRLLLHLTSFGKLDLEQSNSTNFASLNDWLAKDLHRNTLIVQDIFKLYQEKRNILVLVNRREHIELLEKLLIEKEMPNIFCLSGASKRRDTKELLKRISELDENSPFVLISTGKFIGEGFDMPKLDTLILAAPLSWKNNLIQYAGRLHRPYQGKTEVRIVDYLDIHVPYLERMYQKRQIAYRKMAYQVGEKEQTQVLFSGRDYEEKFREDLRNTRSTVYLQLHSFTSSRIQELLGLLRGKQVVIHVSKNHKLSEWLMGLNSDNVKVKLVPERIGTTAVILDSNLVWYGNLSPFTYQSDDQASLLRLESQSIATELLEKFENSNIK
;
A
#
# COMPACT_ATOMS: atom_id res chain seq x y z
N MET A 1 41.80 -2.60 -44.02
CA MET A 1 43.13 -2.10 -44.42
C MET A 1 43.97 -2.07 -43.17
N SER A 2 45.04 -2.86 -43.11
CA SER A 2 45.90 -2.95 -41.93
C SER A 2 46.96 -1.85 -41.95
N TYR A 3 47.26 -1.30 -40.78
CA TYR A 3 48.36 -0.36 -40.54
C TYR A 3 49.45 -1.07 -39.77
N TYR A 4 50.68 -0.71 -40.04
CA TYR A 4 51.87 -1.34 -39.49
C TYR A 4 52.81 -0.25 -39.01
N TYR A 5 53.45 -0.42 -37.85
CA TYR A 5 54.54 0.47 -37.44
C TYR A 5 55.89 -0.20 -37.66
N GLU A 6 56.84 0.55 -38.20
CA GLU A 6 58.22 0.13 -38.36
C GLU A 6 58.87 0.03 -36.98
N LYS A 7 59.33 -1.15 -36.57
CA LYS A 7 59.84 -1.43 -35.22
C LYS A 7 61.03 -0.56 -34.82
N LEU A 8 61.84 -0.14 -35.79
CA LEU A 8 63.06 0.65 -35.57
C LEU A 8 62.80 2.14 -35.40
N THR A 9 61.87 2.71 -36.17
CA THR A 9 61.68 4.17 -36.25
C THR A 9 60.34 4.63 -35.68
N GLY A 10 59.41 3.70 -35.46
CA GLY A 10 58.03 3.99 -35.07
C GLY A 10 57.17 4.56 -36.21
N LYS A 11 57.69 4.65 -37.44
CA LYS A 11 56.93 5.19 -38.58
C LYS A 11 55.78 4.27 -38.97
N VAL A 12 54.63 4.86 -39.27
CA VAL A 12 53.42 4.12 -39.64
C VAL A 12 53.35 3.95 -41.16
N ALA A 13 53.19 2.71 -41.61
CA ALA A 13 52.96 2.34 -43.00
C ALA A 13 51.58 1.68 -43.16
N LYS A 14 50.86 2.10 -44.20
CA LYS A 14 49.57 1.55 -44.61
C LYS A 14 49.80 0.44 -45.64
N HIS A 15 49.12 -0.70 -45.48
CA HIS A 15 49.12 -1.77 -46.47
C HIS A 15 48.12 -1.46 -47.60
N LEU A 16 48.61 -1.43 -48.85
CA LEU A 16 47.84 -1.05 -50.03
C LEU A 16 47.42 -2.24 -50.89
N ALA A 17 48.32 -3.20 -51.11
CA ALA A 17 48.04 -4.37 -51.93
C ALA A 17 49.00 -5.52 -51.58
N ARG A 18 48.56 -6.76 -51.84
CA ARG A 18 49.37 -7.98 -51.70
C ARG A 18 49.32 -8.74 -53.01
N PHE A 19 50.47 -9.13 -53.55
CA PHE A 19 50.53 -9.83 -54.83
C PHE A 19 51.68 -10.85 -54.89
N PRO A 20 51.49 -11.96 -55.63
CA PRO A 20 52.54 -12.95 -55.85
C PRO A 20 53.63 -12.39 -56.77
N TYR A 21 54.89 -12.69 -56.47
CA TYR A 21 56.02 -12.35 -57.33
C TYR A 21 56.19 -13.42 -58.42
N TYR A 22 56.21 -12.99 -59.68
CA TYR A 22 56.20 -13.87 -60.84
C TYR A 22 57.29 -14.96 -60.77
N ALA A 23 56.88 -16.22 -61.01
CA ALA A 23 57.73 -17.40 -61.02
C ALA A 23 58.45 -17.74 -59.68
N THR A 24 57.91 -17.30 -58.53
CA THR A 24 58.39 -17.71 -57.19
C THR A 24 57.24 -17.85 -56.18
N ASP A 25 57.45 -18.55 -55.07
CA ASP A 25 56.50 -18.60 -53.94
C ASP A 25 56.50 -17.33 -53.07
N LYS A 26 57.21 -16.26 -53.49
CA LYS A 26 57.34 -15.04 -52.69
C LYS A 26 56.11 -14.16 -52.87
N ILE A 27 55.56 -13.70 -51.75
CA ILE A 27 54.49 -12.71 -51.72
C ILE A 27 55.07 -11.34 -51.39
N LEU A 28 54.72 -10.33 -52.17
CA LEU A 28 55.08 -8.94 -51.94
C LEU A 28 53.88 -8.15 -51.44
N ASN A 29 54.15 -7.22 -50.53
CA ASN A 29 53.21 -6.27 -49.97
C ASN A 29 53.62 -4.86 -50.40
N LEU A 30 52.70 -4.15 -51.06
CA LEU A 30 52.83 -2.73 -51.34
C LEU A 30 52.40 -1.96 -50.10
N MET A 31 53.33 -1.18 -49.56
CA MET A 31 53.17 -0.40 -48.34
C MET A 31 53.34 1.08 -48.66
N GLN A 32 52.74 1.96 -47.87
CA GLN A 32 52.89 3.41 -47.97
C GLN A 32 53.08 4.05 -46.60
N PHE A 33 54.21 4.72 -46.39
CA PHE A 33 54.43 5.50 -45.18
C PHE A 33 53.47 6.69 -45.08
N GLN A 34 52.93 6.93 -43.89
CA GLN A 34 51.93 7.98 -43.64
C GLN A 34 52.54 9.39 -43.50
N ASP A 35 53.82 9.50 -43.14
CA ASP A 35 54.50 10.78 -42.93
C ASP A 35 54.87 11.46 -44.24
N ASN A 36 55.29 10.69 -45.24
CA ASN A 36 55.82 11.23 -46.50
C ASN A 36 55.15 10.65 -47.76
N ASN A 37 54.11 9.82 -47.60
CA ASN A 37 53.40 9.12 -48.68
C ASN A 37 54.29 8.24 -49.58
N GLN A 38 55.51 7.93 -49.15
CA GLN A 38 56.46 7.11 -49.92
C GLN A 38 55.98 5.65 -49.94
N GLN A 39 55.88 5.10 -51.14
CA GLN A 39 55.50 3.70 -51.34
C GLN A 39 56.73 2.81 -51.44
N PHE A 40 56.65 1.60 -50.90
CA PHE A 40 57.70 0.60 -50.95
C PHE A 40 57.12 -0.81 -51.05
N LEU A 41 57.92 -1.73 -51.56
CA LEU A 41 57.58 -3.15 -51.60
C LEU A 41 58.39 -3.91 -50.57
N ILE A 42 57.70 -4.76 -49.81
CA ILE A 42 58.33 -5.62 -48.81
C ILE A 42 57.77 -7.03 -48.94
N SER A 43 58.64 -8.04 -48.89
CA SER A 43 58.16 -9.43 -48.88
C SER A 43 57.45 -9.73 -47.58
N ASP A 44 56.46 -10.61 -47.62
CA ASP A 44 55.68 -11.07 -46.45
C ASP A 44 56.56 -11.47 -45.25
N LYS A 45 57.65 -12.21 -45.49
CA LYS A 45 58.62 -12.59 -44.45
C LYS A 45 59.19 -11.36 -43.73
N HIS A 46 59.76 -10.43 -44.50
CA HIS A 46 60.37 -9.21 -43.97
C HIS A 46 59.34 -8.22 -43.41
N LEU A 47 58.07 -8.24 -43.84
CA LEU A 47 57.03 -7.37 -43.29
C LEU A 47 56.93 -7.56 -41.79
N TYR A 48 56.85 -8.81 -41.31
CA TYR A 48 56.75 -9.10 -39.88
C TYR A 48 58.09 -8.99 -39.14
N ASP A 49 59.23 -9.06 -39.84
CA ASP A 49 60.54 -8.84 -39.25
C ASP A 49 60.72 -7.36 -38.87
N TYR A 50 60.39 -6.44 -39.80
CA TYR A 50 60.64 -4.99 -39.64
C TYR A 50 59.43 -4.20 -39.16
N PHE A 51 58.22 -4.72 -39.32
CA PHE A 51 56.99 -4.04 -38.93
C PHE A 51 56.16 -4.90 -37.99
N GLU A 52 55.38 -4.25 -37.16
CA GLU A 52 54.39 -4.89 -36.30
C GLU A 52 53.01 -4.34 -36.64
N GLU A 53 52.02 -5.23 -36.77
CA GLU A 53 50.66 -4.84 -37.12
C GLU A 53 50.07 -4.00 -35.98
N GLN A 54 49.62 -2.80 -36.31
CA GLN A 54 48.97 -1.93 -35.37
C GLN A 54 47.61 -2.57 -35.03
N LYS A 55 47.50 -3.19 -33.84
CA LYS A 55 46.22 -3.68 -33.31
C LYS A 55 45.21 -2.53 -33.40
N HIS A 56 44.11 -2.76 -34.11
CA HIS A 56 43.15 -1.72 -34.49
C HIS A 56 42.74 -0.89 -33.27
N GLN A 57 43.30 0.32 -33.14
CA GLN A 57 42.86 1.24 -32.10
C GLN A 57 41.49 1.76 -32.51
N LEU A 58 40.48 1.50 -31.68
CA LEU A 58 39.14 2.04 -31.87
C LEU A 58 39.25 3.57 -31.95
N SER A 59 38.71 4.14 -33.03
CA SER A 59 38.57 5.56 -33.22
C SER A 59 37.69 6.16 -32.12
N THR A 60 37.79 7.48 -31.92
CA THR A 60 36.93 8.20 -30.96
C THR A 60 35.45 7.97 -31.27
N ASP A 61 35.05 7.95 -32.54
CA ASP A 61 33.67 7.72 -32.94
C ASP A 61 33.20 6.28 -32.65
N GLU A 62 34.05 5.28 -32.83
CA GLU A 62 33.73 3.89 -32.46
C GLU A 62 33.56 3.74 -30.95
N LYS A 63 34.46 4.33 -30.15
CA LYS A 63 34.37 4.35 -28.67
C LYS A 63 33.08 5.02 -28.19
N LEU A 64 32.73 6.18 -28.76
CA LEU A 64 31.48 6.87 -28.44
C LEU A 64 30.25 6.06 -28.85
N SER A 65 30.31 5.34 -29.97
CA SER A 65 29.22 4.48 -30.44
C SER A 65 29.00 3.28 -29.52
N ILE A 66 30.08 2.67 -29.00
CA ILE A 66 29.99 1.60 -27.98
C ILE A 66 29.25 2.10 -26.74
N LEU A 67 29.64 3.27 -26.21
CA LEU A 67 28.98 3.88 -25.05
C LEU A 67 27.49 4.15 -25.29
N PHE A 68 27.15 4.72 -26.44
CA PHE A 68 25.75 4.97 -26.80
C PHE A 68 24.93 3.69 -26.92
N ASN A 69 25.52 2.61 -27.44
CA ASN A 69 24.82 1.36 -27.71
C ASN A 69 24.63 0.46 -26.48
N LEU A 70 25.51 0.55 -25.50
CA LEU A 70 25.41 -0.19 -24.25
C LEU A 70 24.61 0.58 -23.21
N PHE A 71 24.96 1.85 -22.97
CA PHE A 71 24.34 2.68 -21.94
C PHE A 71 23.20 3.52 -22.52
N LYS A 72 22.35 2.86 -23.31
CA LYS A 72 21.25 3.51 -24.03
C LYS A 72 20.13 3.88 -23.06
N GLY A 73 19.93 5.18 -22.88
CA GLY A 73 18.85 5.78 -22.11
C GLY A 73 18.19 6.94 -22.86
N ARG A 74 17.63 7.91 -22.14
CA ARG A 74 17.09 9.14 -22.74
C ARG A 74 18.18 9.93 -23.47
N ILE A 75 17.90 10.28 -24.72
CA ILE A 75 18.80 11.09 -25.56
C ILE A 75 18.41 12.57 -25.56
N ASP A 76 17.16 12.89 -25.24
CA ASP A 76 16.64 14.26 -25.17
C ASP A 76 17.03 14.97 -23.86
N VAL A 77 17.53 14.23 -22.88
CA VAL A 77 18.00 14.76 -21.60
C VAL A 77 19.07 13.86 -20.97
N TYR A 78 20.09 14.47 -20.37
CA TYR A 78 21.04 13.81 -19.46
C TYR A 78 21.07 14.55 -18.12
N ALA A 79 21.67 13.98 -17.09
CA ALA A 79 21.89 14.68 -15.82
C ALA A 79 23.32 15.19 -15.68
N LYS A 80 23.51 16.36 -15.08
CA LYS A 80 24.82 16.91 -14.71
C LYS A 80 25.06 16.75 -13.22
N SER A 81 26.28 16.40 -12.84
CA SER A 81 26.67 16.36 -11.44
C SER A 81 26.96 17.75 -10.89
N TYR A 82 26.70 17.96 -9.60
CA TYR A 82 27.19 19.09 -8.80
C TYR A 82 27.58 18.59 -7.41
N ILE A 83 28.36 19.38 -6.69
CA ILE A 83 28.70 19.11 -5.29
C ILE A 83 27.79 19.99 -4.43
N ASP A 84 27.09 19.38 -3.47
CA ASP A 84 26.27 20.13 -2.53
C ASP A 84 27.11 20.76 -1.40
N GLU A 85 26.45 21.49 -0.51
CA GLU A 85 27.08 22.19 0.61
C GLU A 85 27.79 21.25 1.60
N ASN A 86 27.43 19.96 1.60
CA ASN A 86 28.03 18.92 2.43
C ASN A 86 29.17 18.17 1.71
N GLY A 87 29.57 18.62 0.52
CA GLY A 87 30.61 17.96 -0.27
C GLY A 87 30.14 16.69 -1.00
N LYS A 88 28.83 16.39 -0.99
CA LYS A 88 28.27 15.21 -1.65
C LYS A 88 27.95 15.50 -3.11
N ILE A 89 28.29 14.54 -3.97
CA ILE A 89 27.99 14.62 -5.39
C ILE A 89 26.51 14.27 -5.61
N ASN A 90 25.77 15.20 -6.18
CA ASN A 90 24.38 15.03 -6.58
C ASN A 90 24.23 15.30 -8.08
N TYR A 91 23.08 14.98 -8.64
CA TYR A 91 22.79 15.15 -10.05
C TYR A 91 21.48 15.89 -10.27
N PHE A 92 21.38 16.65 -11.36
CA PHE A 92 20.16 17.31 -11.79
C PHE A 92 19.96 17.16 -13.30
N PRO A 93 18.72 17.10 -13.82
CA PRO A 93 18.47 17.12 -15.26
C PRO A 93 19.10 18.35 -15.92
N SER A 94 19.79 18.16 -17.04
CA SER A 94 20.48 19.24 -17.73
C SER A 94 19.49 20.14 -18.47
N TYR A 95 19.48 21.43 -18.15
CA TYR A 95 18.60 22.44 -18.75
C TYR A 95 19.37 23.53 -19.49
N ASN A 96 18.79 24.02 -20.58
CA ASN A 96 19.24 25.24 -21.24
C ASN A 96 19.15 26.42 -20.24
N TYR A 97 20.26 27.16 -20.13
CA TYR A 97 20.43 28.28 -19.18
C TYR A 97 20.48 27.90 -17.68
N GLY A 98 20.58 26.61 -17.34
CA GLY A 98 20.83 26.12 -15.97
C GLY A 98 19.59 26.02 -15.07
N TRP A 99 19.66 25.15 -14.06
CA TRP A 99 18.49 24.73 -13.26
C TRP A 99 17.94 25.79 -12.28
N LYS A 100 18.73 26.80 -11.89
CA LYS A 100 18.29 27.88 -10.97
C LYS A 100 17.73 29.13 -11.68
N LYS A 101 17.90 29.27 -13.01
CA LYS A 101 17.67 30.55 -13.70
C LYS A 101 16.26 30.73 -14.30
N ARG A 102 15.42 29.69 -14.32
CA ARG A 102 14.06 29.76 -14.89
C ARG A 102 13.01 29.00 -14.06
N PRO A 103 11.74 29.46 -14.05
CA PRO A 103 10.60 28.71 -13.55
C PRO A 103 10.51 27.35 -14.23
N VAL A 104 10.07 26.31 -13.51
CA VAL A 104 10.06 24.91 -13.96
C VAL A 104 9.38 24.73 -15.32
N GLU A 105 8.25 25.42 -15.53
CA GLU A 105 7.43 25.40 -16.75
C GLU A 105 8.16 25.91 -18.01
N LYS A 106 9.21 26.72 -17.86
CA LYS A 106 9.96 27.33 -18.97
C LYS A 106 11.35 26.72 -19.18
N ARG A 107 11.66 25.60 -18.51
CA ARG A 107 12.94 24.90 -18.64
C ARG A 107 12.89 23.96 -19.84
N THR A 108 13.89 24.04 -20.72
CA THR A 108 14.08 23.10 -21.82
C THR A 108 15.32 22.25 -21.58
N CYS A 109 15.23 20.95 -21.83
CA CYS A 109 16.33 20.02 -21.56
C CYS A 109 17.46 20.12 -22.60
N GLN A 110 18.67 19.76 -22.21
CA GLN A 110 19.80 19.58 -23.12
C GLN A 110 19.91 18.11 -23.53
N PRO A 111 19.97 17.82 -24.85
CA PRO A 111 20.13 16.45 -25.32
C PRO A 111 21.53 15.91 -24.99
N LEU A 112 21.61 14.59 -24.87
CA LEU A 112 22.87 13.86 -24.76
C LEU A 112 23.53 13.78 -26.14
N THR A 113 24.61 14.54 -26.35
CA THR A 113 25.34 14.56 -27.63
C THR A 113 26.70 13.87 -27.51
N LYS A 114 27.30 13.52 -28.65
CA LYS A 114 28.70 13.01 -28.71
C LYS A 114 29.70 13.93 -28.01
N GLN A 115 29.52 15.25 -28.11
CA GLN A 115 30.38 16.23 -27.43
C GLN A 115 30.25 16.16 -25.90
N VAL A 116 29.04 15.95 -25.38
CA VAL A 116 28.79 15.78 -23.94
C VAL A 116 29.47 14.51 -23.42
N LEU A 117 29.38 13.40 -24.17
CA LEU A 117 30.09 12.16 -23.84
C LEU A 117 31.62 12.35 -23.88
N LEU A 118 32.14 13.03 -24.90
CA LEU A 118 33.57 13.33 -25.01
C LEU A 118 34.07 14.14 -23.80
N ALA A 119 33.32 15.16 -23.39
CA ALA A 119 33.64 15.95 -22.21
C ALA A 119 33.59 15.12 -20.91
N HIS A 120 32.65 14.16 -20.82
CA HIS A 120 32.58 13.21 -19.71
C HIS A 120 33.83 12.31 -19.64
N LEU A 121 34.22 11.72 -20.77
CA LEU A 121 35.39 10.85 -20.89
C LEU A 121 36.70 11.58 -20.63
N ARG A 122 36.80 12.87 -21.00
CA ARG A 122 37.96 13.71 -20.69
C ARG A 122 38.03 14.17 -19.24
N GLY A 123 36.95 13.98 -18.49
CA GLY A 123 36.84 14.39 -17.10
C GLY A 123 36.39 15.83 -16.89
N GLU A 124 36.07 16.56 -17.97
CA GLU A 124 35.63 17.96 -17.95
C GLU A 124 34.27 18.12 -17.25
N ILE A 125 33.39 17.14 -17.43
CA ILE A 125 32.09 17.06 -16.76
C ILE A 125 31.87 15.66 -16.21
N SER A 126 30.88 15.51 -15.32
CA SER A 126 30.34 14.20 -14.97
C SER A 126 28.84 14.21 -15.18
N ILE A 127 28.36 13.16 -15.83
CA ILE A 127 26.98 13.04 -16.26
C ILE A 127 26.38 11.74 -15.76
N GLY A 128 25.06 11.69 -15.73
CA GLY A 128 24.30 10.46 -15.58
C GLY A 128 23.24 10.34 -16.67
N ILE A 129 22.68 9.14 -16.78
CA ILE A 129 21.69 8.77 -17.79
C ILE A 129 20.38 8.30 -17.15
N PHE A 130 19.28 8.64 -17.80
CA PHE A 130 17.96 8.14 -17.43
C PHE A 130 17.68 6.86 -18.23
N PRO A 131 17.64 5.66 -17.61
CA PRO A 131 17.57 4.38 -18.32
C PRO A 131 16.21 4.12 -18.97
N MET A 132 15.15 4.78 -18.50
CA MET A 132 13.79 4.58 -18.97
C MET A 132 13.48 5.42 -20.20
N SER A 133 12.93 4.80 -21.23
CA SER A 133 12.35 5.48 -22.39
C SER A 133 11.00 6.14 -22.04
N LEU A 134 10.44 6.91 -22.98
CA LEU A 134 9.08 7.44 -22.87
C LEU A 134 7.98 6.37 -23.03
N SER A 135 8.35 5.17 -23.48
CA SER A 135 7.46 4.02 -23.69
C SER A 135 7.59 2.97 -22.58
N ASP A 136 8.11 3.35 -21.41
CA ASP A 136 8.28 2.47 -20.24
C ASP A 136 9.23 1.26 -20.50
N THR A 137 10.15 1.40 -21.45
CA THR A 137 11.17 0.40 -21.83
C THR A 137 12.59 0.81 -21.42
N CYS A 138 13.52 -0.16 -21.34
CA CYS A 138 14.94 0.09 -21.11
C CYS A 138 15.82 -0.87 -21.94
N SER A 139 17.10 -0.52 -22.12
CA SER A 139 18.09 -1.33 -22.84
C SER A 139 19.10 -2.03 -21.94
N PHE A 140 19.04 -1.77 -20.64
CA PHE A 140 19.88 -2.44 -19.65
C PHE A 140 19.18 -2.52 -18.29
N LEU A 141 19.69 -3.40 -17.44
CA LEU A 141 19.46 -3.43 -16.00
C LEU A 141 20.81 -3.22 -15.31
N ALA A 142 20.86 -2.31 -14.35
CA ALA A 142 22.01 -2.17 -13.46
C ALA A 142 21.58 -2.38 -12.00
N ILE A 143 22.35 -3.17 -11.25
CA ILE A 143 22.11 -3.43 -9.83
C ILE A 143 23.24 -2.79 -9.04
N ASP A 144 22.90 -1.87 -8.13
CA ASP A 144 23.83 -1.11 -7.34
C ASP A 144 24.17 -1.82 -6.01
N PHE A 145 25.46 -2.01 -5.78
CA PHE A 145 26.03 -2.59 -4.57
C PHE A 145 26.89 -1.55 -3.87
N ASP A 146 26.47 -1.15 -2.68
CA ASP A 146 27.18 -0.22 -1.80
C ASP A 146 27.42 -0.85 -0.41
N LYS A 147 28.23 -0.19 0.42
CA LYS A 147 28.56 -0.55 1.83
C LYS A 147 29.52 -1.75 1.96
N ASN A 148 29.75 -2.18 3.20
CA ASN A 148 30.61 -3.33 3.52
C ASN A 148 30.17 -4.58 2.75
N ASN A 149 31.13 -5.40 2.35
CA ASN A 149 30.98 -6.68 1.63
C ASN A 149 30.36 -6.59 0.22
N TRP A 150 30.28 -5.40 -0.38
CA TRP A 150 29.77 -5.24 -1.75
C TRP A 150 30.47 -6.13 -2.79
N ARG A 151 31.77 -6.45 -2.59
CA ARG A 151 32.54 -7.34 -3.48
C ARG A 151 32.06 -8.78 -3.44
N GLU A 152 31.72 -9.28 -2.26
CA GLU A 152 31.17 -10.64 -2.12
C GLU A 152 29.76 -10.69 -2.70
N GLU A 153 28.90 -9.74 -2.32
CA GLU A 153 27.51 -9.68 -2.80
C GLU A 153 27.43 -9.61 -4.34
N VAL A 154 28.24 -8.75 -4.98
CA VAL A 154 28.23 -8.62 -6.44
C VAL A 154 28.83 -9.85 -7.13
N SER A 155 29.81 -10.51 -6.52
CA SER A 155 30.40 -11.74 -7.07
C SER A 155 29.41 -12.89 -7.05
N ILE A 156 28.71 -13.09 -5.92
CA ILE A 156 27.68 -14.13 -5.80
C ILE A 156 26.58 -13.91 -6.84
N LEU A 157 26.08 -12.67 -6.98
CA LEU A 157 25.03 -12.40 -7.97
C LEU A 157 25.52 -12.58 -9.41
N ARG A 158 26.76 -12.17 -9.73
CA ARG A 158 27.38 -12.42 -11.04
C ARG A 158 27.44 -13.92 -11.32
N ASP A 159 27.96 -14.71 -10.37
CA ASP A 159 28.15 -16.15 -10.56
C ASP A 159 26.81 -16.88 -10.69
N THR A 160 25.81 -16.48 -9.88
CA THR A 160 24.42 -16.97 -10.01
C THR A 160 23.85 -16.64 -11.39
N ALA A 161 24.07 -15.42 -11.87
CA ALA A 161 23.62 -14.99 -13.19
C ALA A 161 24.29 -15.81 -14.30
N GLU A 162 25.61 -16.01 -14.23
CA GLU A 162 26.37 -16.83 -15.18
C GLU A 162 25.86 -18.28 -15.25
N GLN A 163 25.53 -18.89 -14.11
CA GLN A 163 24.94 -20.24 -14.05
C GLN A 163 23.60 -20.35 -14.81
N HIS A 164 22.82 -19.26 -14.81
CA HIS A 164 21.56 -19.16 -15.55
C HIS A 164 21.75 -18.54 -16.95
N GLY A 165 23.01 -18.38 -17.38
CA GLY A 165 23.41 -17.88 -18.70
C GLY A 165 23.30 -16.36 -18.86
N PHE A 166 23.11 -15.60 -17.79
CA PHE A 166 23.11 -14.14 -17.84
C PHE A 166 24.52 -13.62 -17.57
N GLU A 167 25.19 -13.09 -18.59
CA GLU A 167 26.50 -12.46 -18.42
C GLU A 167 26.34 -11.09 -17.76
N GLY A 168 26.94 -10.92 -16.58
CA GLY A 168 26.90 -9.69 -15.80
C GLY A 168 28.25 -8.98 -15.78
N HIS A 169 28.26 -7.68 -16.04
CA HIS A 169 29.49 -6.88 -16.16
C HIS A 169 29.65 -5.96 -14.94
N ILE A 170 30.78 -6.07 -14.24
CA ILE A 170 31.02 -5.31 -13.00
C ILE A 170 31.77 -4.01 -13.30
N GLU A 171 31.19 -2.89 -12.88
CA GLU A 171 31.83 -1.57 -12.90
C GLU A 171 32.06 -1.07 -11.46
N ILE A 172 33.27 -0.64 -11.15
CA ILE A 172 33.57 0.00 -9.87
C ILE A 172 32.90 1.36 -9.79
N SER A 173 32.11 1.61 -8.75
CA SER A 173 31.38 2.87 -8.58
C SER A 173 32.32 4.08 -8.54
N ARG A 174 31.77 5.26 -8.81
CA ARG A 174 32.52 6.54 -8.77
C ARG A 174 33.17 6.83 -7.41
N SER A 175 32.58 6.35 -6.32
CA SER A 175 33.15 6.51 -4.96
C SER A 175 34.34 5.58 -4.72
N GLY A 176 34.39 4.44 -5.42
CA GLY A 176 35.32 3.33 -5.19
C GLY A 176 34.87 2.39 -4.06
N ASN A 177 33.76 2.69 -3.39
CA ASN A 177 33.24 1.95 -2.22
C ASN A 177 31.96 1.16 -2.54
N GLY A 178 31.88 0.66 -3.76
CA GLY A 178 30.72 -0.04 -4.31
C GLY A 178 30.94 -0.37 -5.78
N ALA A 179 30.00 -1.09 -6.37
CA ALA A 179 30.00 -1.44 -7.79
C ALA A 179 28.58 -1.53 -8.35
N HIS A 180 28.48 -1.43 -9.67
CA HIS A 180 27.26 -1.72 -10.40
C HIS A 180 27.45 -3.01 -11.21
N LEU A 181 26.49 -3.93 -11.13
CA LEU A 181 26.40 -5.10 -12.00
C LEU A 181 25.46 -4.80 -13.16
N TRP A 182 25.98 -4.79 -14.37
CA TRP A 182 25.27 -4.41 -15.59
C TRP A 182 24.86 -5.64 -16.41
N PHE A 183 23.61 -5.64 -16.87
CA PHE A 183 23.06 -6.57 -17.84
C PHE A 183 22.52 -5.78 -19.02
N PHE A 184 22.96 -6.10 -20.25
CA PHE A 184 22.56 -5.36 -21.45
C PHE A 184 21.59 -6.19 -22.29
N PHE A 185 20.60 -5.55 -22.91
CA PHE A 185 19.58 -6.21 -23.72
C PHE A 185 19.80 -5.94 -25.22
N GLU A 186 19.51 -6.94 -26.05
CA GLU A 186 19.59 -6.82 -27.51
C GLU A 186 18.56 -5.80 -28.03
N GLU A 187 17.35 -5.90 -27.48
CA GLU A 187 16.20 -5.06 -27.79
C GLU A 187 15.77 -4.28 -26.54
N GLU A 188 15.02 -3.20 -26.75
CA GLU A 188 14.36 -2.53 -25.63
C GLU A 188 13.25 -3.41 -25.08
N ILE A 189 13.30 -3.69 -23.78
CA ILE A 189 12.29 -4.50 -23.08
C ILE A 189 11.55 -3.64 -22.05
N ALA A 190 10.39 -4.12 -21.60
CA ALA A 190 9.64 -3.41 -20.57
C ALA A 190 10.47 -3.29 -19.28
N CYS A 191 10.47 -2.11 -18.64
CA CYS A 191 11.21 -1.89 -17.40
C CYS A 191 10.81 -2.90 -16.31
N GLN A 192 9.53 -3.28 -16.28
CA GLN A 192 9.02 -4.34 -15.40
C GLN A 192 9.69 -5.70 -15.64
N GLN A 193 9.90 -6.11 -16.90
CA GLN A 193 10.57 -7.37 -17.23
C GLN A 193 12.02 -7.35 -16.76
N ALA A 194 12.75 -6.26 -17.05
CA ALA A 194 14.14 -6.09 -16.62
C ALA A 194 14.27 -6.21 -15.10
N ARG A 195 13.39 -5.51 -14.35
CA ARG A 195 13.37 -5.59 -12.89
C ARG A 195 13.03 -6.99 -12.38
N ASN A 196 12.06 -7.67 -12.99
CA ASN A 196 11.70 -9.04 -12.59
C ASN A 196 12.85 -10.02 -12.79
N VAL A 197 13.66 -9.87 -13.85
CA VAL A 197 14.89 -10.66 -14.04
C VAL A 197 15.85 -10.39 -12.88
N GLY A 198 16.12 -9.12 -12.56
CA GLY A 198 16.99 -8.75 -11.45
C GLY A 198 16.53 -9.30 -10.11
N LYS A 199 15.23 -9.22 -9.81
CA LYS A 199 14.63 -9.81 -8.61
C LYS A 199 14.82 -11.31 -8.56
N ARG A 200 14.56 -12.00 -9.67
CA ARG A 200 14.69 -13.46 -9.75
C ARG A 200 16.13 -13.91 -9.54
N LEU A 201 17.09 -13.23 -10.16
CA LEU A 201 18.51 -13.49 -9.95
C LEU A 201 18.92 -13.25 -8.48
N LEU A 202 18.42 -12.18 -7.85
CA LEU A 202 18.66 -11.92 -6.43
C LEU A 202 18.05 -13.01 -5.53
N GLU A 203 16.83 -13.48 -5.82
CA GLU A 203 16.22 -14.59 -5.08
C GLU A 203 17.07 -15.86 -5.14
N LEU A 204 17.55 -16.23 -6.33
CA LEU A 204 18.41 -17.40 -6.52
C LEU A 204 19.74 -17.24 -5.80
N ALA A 205 20.36 -16.06 -5.92
CA ALA A 205 21.64 -15.78 -5.28
C ALA A 205 21.52 -15.83 -3.75
N MET A 206 20.37 -15.44 -3.18
CA MET A 206 20.07 -15.56 -1.75
C MET A 206 19.76 -16.99 -1.29
N GLN A 207 19.30 -17.85 -2.20
CA GLN A 207 19.15 -19.28 -1.92
C GLN A 207 20.49 -20.02 -1.92
N GLU A 208 21.50 -19.48 -2.63
CA GLU A 208 22.86 -20.02 -2.66
C GLU A 208 23.74 -19.45 -1.53
N SER A 209 23.57 -18.17 -1.17
CA SER A 209 24.36 -17.50 -0.15
C SER A 209 23.55 -16.72 0.89
N LYS A 210 24.03 -16.74 2.14
CA LYS A 210 23.46 -15.99 3.27
C LYS A 210 23.97 -14.55 3.36
N ASP A 211 24.93 -14.16 2.52
CA ASP A 211 25.58 -12.85 2.60
C ASP A 211 24.84 -11.77 1.81
N ILE A 212 23.97 -12.17 0.88
CA ILE A 212 23.13 -11.23 0.15
C ILE A 212 21.99 -10.74 1.05
N ARG A 213 21.77 -9.41 1.01
CA ARG A 213 20.75 -8.72 1.81
C ARG A 213 19.49 -8.45 0.99
N PHE A 214 18.33 -8.51 1.65
CA PHE A 214 17.05 -8.14 1.02
C PHE A 214 16.98 -6.67 0.58
N SER A 215 17.76 -5.76 1.18
CA SER A 215 17.83 -4.37 0.73
C SER A 215 18.35 -4.22 -0.71
N SER A 216 19.00 -5.24 -1.26
CA SER A 216 19.51 -5.22 -2.63
C SER A 216 18.38 -5.28 -3.68
N PHE A 217 17.17 -5.75 -3.31
CA PHE A 217 15.99 -5.70 -4.19
C PHE A 217 15.55 -4.26 -4.53
N ASP A 218 15.89 -3.29 -3.69
CA ASP A 218 15.50 -1.88 -3.88
C ASP A 218 16.51 -1.08 -4.74
N ARG A 219 17.61 -1.70 -5.18
CA ARG A 219 18.79 -1.03 -5.78
C ARG A 219 18.98 -1.32 -7.27
N MET A 220 17.89 -1.39 -8.02
CA MET A 220 17.92 -1.67 -9.46
C MET A 220 17.64 -0.41 -10.30
N PHE A 221 18.28 -0.31 -11.47
CA PHE A 221 18.06 0.74 -12.46
C PHE A 221 17.67 0.09 -13.79
N PRO A 222 16.45 0.33 -14.31
CA PRO A 222 15.40 1.21 -13.80
C PRO A 222 14.80 0.74 -12.45
N ASN A 223 14.37 1.68 -11.59
CA ASN A 223 13.85 1.38 -10.25
C ASN A 223 12.30 1.38 -10.18
N GLN A 224 11.65 1.62 -11.32
CA GLN A 224 10.21 1.74 -11.46
C GLN A 224 9.77 1.20 -12.82
N ASP A 225 8.52 0.74 -12.90
CA ASP A 225 8.02 0.02 -14.08
C ASP A 225 7.48 0.98 -15.15
N ILE A 226 7.00 2.16 -14.73
CA ILE A 226 6.30 3.13 -15.56
C ILE A 226 6.86 4.53 -15.29
N LEU A 227 7.01 5.32 -16.34
CA LEU A 227 7.44 6.70 -16.28
C LEU A 227 6.26 7.63 -15.92
N PRO A 228 6.39 8.46 -14.86
CA PRO A 228 5.46 9.53 -14.57
C PRO A 228 5.30 10.51 -15.73
N LYS A 229 4.08 11.02 -15.93
CA LYS A 229 3.81 12.01 -16.97
C LYS A 229 4.66 13.26 -16.71
N GLY A 230 5.53 13.62 -17.65
CA GLY A 230 6.49 14.74 -17.52
C GLY A 230 7.73 14.44 -16.66
N GLY A 231 7.89 13.20 -16.16
CA GLY A 231 9.07 12.76 -15.43
C GLY A 231 10.21 12.31 -16.35
N PHE A 232 11.43 12.29 -15.81
CA PHE A 232 12.63 11.80 -16.53
C PHE A 232 12.99 10.36 -16.19
N GLY A 233 12.47 9.82 -15.08
CA GLY A 233 12.84 8.51 -14.56
C GLY A 233 13.91 8.62 -13.47
N ASN A 234 14.34 7.48 -12.96
CA ASN A 234 15.50 7.42 -12.09
C ASN A 234 16.80 7.60 -12.88
N LEU A 235 17.88 7.92 -12.19
CA LEU A 235 19.14 8.28 -12.79
C LEU A 235 20.24 7.34 -12.30
N ILE A 236 21.11 6.90 -13.21
CA ILE A 236 22.38 6.25 -12.87
C ILE A 236 23.55 7.07 -13.43
N ALA A 237 24.66 7.13 -12.70
CA ALA A 237 25.87 7.80 -13.18
C ALA A 237 26.45 7.04 -14.38
N LEU A 238 26.95 7.76 -15.38
CA LEU A 238 27.57 7.14 -16.54
C LEU A 238 29.00 6.67 -16.20
N PRO A 239 29.40 5.44 -16.59
CA PRO A 239 30.77 4.95 -16.38
C PRO A 239 31.84 5.64 -17.24
N LEU A 240 33.11 5.33 -16.97
CA LEU A 240 34.31 5.82 -17.67
C LEU A 240 34.55 7.33 -17.58
N GLN A 241 34.16 7.95 -16.46
CA GLN A 241 34.39 9.39 -16.27
C GLN A 241 35.88 9.66 -16.10
N GLY A 242 36.47 10.57 -16.90
CA GLY A 242 37.92 10.69 -17.05
C GLY A 242 38.74 10.87 -15.77
N GLU A 243 38.27 11.66 -14.81
CA GLU A 243 38.99 11.87 -13.53
C GLU A 243 38.83 10.69 -12.56
N ALA A 244 37.66 10.05 -12.55
CA ALA A 244 37.44 8.84 -11.78
C ALA A 244 38.20 7.64 -12.37
N PHE A 245 38.23 7.55 -13.71
CA PHE A 245 38.95 6.55 -14.48
C PHE A 245 40.44 6.51 -14.13
N LYS A 246 41.10 7.67 -14.07
CA LYS A 246 42.52 7.79 -13.64
C LYS A 246 42.79 7.23 -12.24
N LYS A 247 41.76 7.13 -11.39
CA LYS A 247 41.83 6.60 -10.02
C LYS A 247 41.38 5.14 -9.92
N GLY A 248 41.20 4.44 -11.06
CA GLY A 248 40.68 3.07 -11.10
C GLY A 248 39.20 2.97 -10.71
N ARG A 249 38.41 4.03 -10.92
CA ARG A 249 36.97 4.08 -10.61
C ARG A 249 36.18 4.34 -11.87
N THR A 250 34.90 3.98 -11.87
CA THR A 250 34.06 3.96 -13.08
C THR A 250 34.63 3.09 -14.19
N VAL A 251 35.40 2.05 -13.84
CA VAL A 251 36.06 1.12 -14.76
C VAL A 251 35.45 -0.26 -14.61
N PHE A 252 35.44 -1.01 -15.72
CA PHE A 252 35.03 -2.41 -15.73
C PHE A 252 36.19 -3.30 -15.26
N VAL A 253 35.85 -4.32 -14.49
CA VAL A 253 36.82 -5.19 -13.83
C VAL A 253 36.55 -6.66 -14.10
N ASP A 254 37.61 -7.47 -14.01
CA ASP A 254 37.51 -8.92 -14.08
C ASP A 254 36.96 -9.54 -12.79
N LYS A 255 36.94 -10.88 -12.74
CA LYS A 255 36.44 -11.63 -11.58
C LYS A 255 37.25 -11.41 -10.29
N HIS A 256 38.46 -10.90 -10.42
CA HIS A 256 39.37 -10.56 -9.31
C HIS A 256 39.37 -9.06 -8.97
N PHE A 257 38.39 -8.31 -9.50
CA PHE A 257 38.27 -6.86 -9.34
C PHE A 257 39.48 -6.08 -9.89
N GLN A 258 40.23 -6.66 -10.83
CA GLN A 258 41.30 -5.95 -11.54
C GLN A 258 40.71 -5.26 -12.77
N PRO A 259 41.00 -3.96 -13.00
CA PRO A 259 40.55 -3.27 -14.21
C PRO A 259 41.07 -3.96 -15.47
N PHE A 260 40.18 -4.19 -16.45
CA PHE A 260 40.63 -4.67 -17.76
C PHE A 260 41.64 -3.71 -18.37
N SER A 261 42.74 -4.25 -18.90
CA SER A 261 43.81 -3.47 -19.54
C SER A 261 43.33 -2.68 -20.75
N GLU A 262 42.42 -3.25 -21.54
CA GLU A 262 41.80 -2.62 -22.71
C GLU A 262 40.28 -2.50 -22.54
N GLN A 263 39.84 -1.49 -21.77
CA GLN A 263 38.42 -1.25 -21.42
C GLN A 263 37.49 -1.21 -22.65
N TRP A 264 37.93 -0.59 -23.74
CA TRP A 264 37.10 -0.43 -24.94
C TRP A 264 36.94 -1.72 -25.73
N THR A 265 38.00 -2.53 -25.79
CA THR A 265 37.95 -3.85 -26.42
C THR A 265 37.03 -4.79 -25.63
N TYR A 266 37.08 -4.72 -24.29
CA TYR A 266 36.15 -5.45 -23.43
C TYR A 266 34.70 -5.03 -23.69
N LEU A 267 34.41 -3.73 -23.65
CA LEU A 267 33.05 -3.22 -23.89
C LEU A 267 32.52 -3.55 -25.29
N GLN A 268 33.37 -3.62 -26.31
CA GLN A 268 32.97 -4.04 -27.65
C GLN A 268 32.50 -5.51 -27.70
N GLN A 269 32.98 -6.35 -26.78
CA GLN A 269 32.70 -7.79 -26.72
C GLN A 269 31.57 -8.17 -25.75
N VAL A 270 30.99 -7.19 -25.05
CA VAL A 270 29.87 -7.38 -24.13
C VAL A 270 28.71 -8.10 -24.83
N GLN A 271 28.29 -9.24 -24.26
CA GLN A 271 27.14 -9.97 -24.76
C GLN A 271 25.85 -9.30 -24.33
N LYS A 272 24.91 -9.19 -25.26
CA LYS A 272 23.56 -8.70 -25.00
C LYS A 272 22.62 -9.88 -24.84
N ILE A 273 21.62 -9.71 -23.98
CA ILE A 273 20.62 -10.71 -23.66
C ILE A 273 19.40 -10.51 -24.56
N GLY A 274 19.04 -11.54 -25.32
CA GLY A 274 17.85 -11.54 -26.17
C GLY A 274 16.54 -11.69 -25.39
N GLN A 275 15.46 -11.11 -25.92
CA GLN A 275 14.15 -11.08 -25.26
C GLN A 275 13.57 -12.48 -24.96
N LYS A 276 13.79 -13.45 -25.86
CA LYS A 276 13.32 -14.83 -25.67
C LYS A 276 13.88 -15.45 -24.38
N LYS A 277 15.18 -15.29 -24.13
CA LYS A 277 15.85 -15.81 -22.92
C LYS A 277 15.26 -15.24 -21.64
N ILE A 278 14.89 -13.96 -21.68
CA ILE A 278 14.26 -13.26 -20.56
C ILE A 278 12.89 -13.86 -20.26
N LEU A 279 12.06 -14.05 -21.27
CA LEU A 279 10.72 -14.64 -21.11
C LEU A 279 10.80 -16.09 -20.64
N ASP A 280 11.71 -16.90 -21.21
CA ASP A 280 11.92 -18.29 -20.82
C ASP A 280 12.35 -18.37 -19.34
N PHE A 281 13.27 -17.52 -18.90
CA PHE A 281 13.72 -17.47 -17.51
C PHE A 281 12.63 -17.03 -16.53
N LEU A 282 11.83 -16.02 -16.90
CA LEU A 282 10.71 -15.55 -16.07
C LEU A 282 9.53 -16.54 -16.02
N GLY A 283 9.40 -17.41 -17.02
CA GLY A 283 8.37 -18.45 -17.08
C GLY A 283 8.69 -19.74 -16.32
N GLN A 284 9.91 -19.90 -15.81
CA GLN A 284 10.31 -21.07 -15.03
C GLN A 284 9.70 -21.03 -13.62
N GLU A 285 9.04 -22.13 -13.22
CA GLU A 285 8.65 -22.36 -11.83
C GLU A 285 9.87 -22.74 -11.01
N PHE A 286 10.05 -22.09 -9.86
CA PHE A 286 11.09 -22.46 -8.91
C PHE A 286 10.44 -22.80 -7.58
N SER A 287 10.95 -23.86 -6.97
CA SER A 287 10.45 -24.40 -5.72
C SER A 287 11.04 -23.65 -4.53
N ASP A 288 10.18 -23.23 -3.58
CA ASP A 288 10.59 -22.76 -2.25
C ASP A 288 10.92 -23.97 -1.32
N THR A 289 11.41 -25.07 -1.86
CA THR A 289 11.75 -26.28 -1.09
C THR A 289 12.92 -26.01 -0.15
N VAL A 290 12.73 -26.45 1.09
CA VAL A 290 13.68 -26.29 2.19
C VAL A 290 14.51 -27.56 2.27
N ASP A 291 15.83 -27.41 2.39
CA ASP A 291 16.72 -28.57 2.53
C ASP A 291 16.74 -29.11 3.98
N ASP A 292 16.46 -28.23 4.96
CA ASP A 292 16.45 -28.57 6.37
C ASP A 292 15.06 -29.04 6.83
N THR A 293 14.98 -30.23 7.45
CA THR A 293 13.73 -30.74 8.04
C THR A 293 13.59 -30.39 9.53
N VAL A 294 14.69 -30.06 10.19
CA VAL A 294 14.76 -29.68 11.60
C VAL A 294 15.21 -28.23 11.74
N LEU A 295 14.54 -27.46 12.59
CA LEU A 295 14.90 -26.09 12.91
C LEU A 295 15.12 -25.92 14.42
N ASP A 296 16.37 -25.66 14.81
CA ASP A 296 16.71 -25.28 16.18
C ASP A 296 16.64 -23.76 16.34
N CYS A 297 15.84 -23.29 17.30
CA CYS A 297 15.73 -21.87 17.59
C CYS A 297 15.61 -21.59 19.10
N SER A 298 15.88 -20.34 19.48
CA SER A 298 15.57 -19.84 20.83
C SER A 298 14.48 -18.78 20.78
N LEU A 299 13.54 -18.83 21.71
CA LEU A 299 12.39 -17.95 21.77
C LEU A 299 12.53 -16.95 22.93
N SER A 300 12.42 -15.66 22.64
CA SER A 300 12.26 -14.58 23.62
C SER A 300 11.11 -13.65 23.16
N ASN A 301 11.32 -12.34 23.10
CA ASN A 301 10.48 -11.43 22.30
C ASN A 301 10.60 -11.70 20.78
N VAL A 302 11.65 -12.38 20.35
CA VAL A 302 11.91 -12.79 18.96
C VAL A 302 12.27 -14.27 18.89
N ILE A 303 12.13 -14.86 17.70
CA ILE A 303 12.67 -16.18 17.40
C ILE A 303 14.07 -15.98 16.83
N ARG A 304 15.10 -16.43 17.57
CA ARG A 304 16.49 -16.35 17.13
C ARG A 304 16.92 -17.68 16.52
N VAL A 305 17.44 -17.63 15.29
CA VAL A 305 17.95 -18.77 14.54
C VAL A 305 19.40 -18.52 14.16
N GLU A 306 20.30 -19.45 14.50
CA GLU A 306 21.72 -19.37 14.15
C GLU A 306 21.93 -19.60 12.66
N LYS A 307 22.53 -18.64 11.94
CA LYS A 307 22.75 -18.74 10.49
C LYS A 307 23.64 -19.93 10.13
N ARG A 308 24.58 -20.32 10.99
CA ARG A 308 25.46 -21.47 10.78
C ARG A 308 24.74 -22.82 10.85
N ALA A 309 23.58 -22.89 11.50
CA ALA A 309 22.84 -24.12 11.75
C ALA A 309 21.79 -24.45 10.67
N ILE A 310 21.64 -23.59 9.66
CA ILE A 310 20.62 -23.71 8.61
C ILE A 310 21.27 -23.57 7.23
N SER A 311 20.65 -24.10 6.18
CA SER A 311 21.05 -23.88 4.79
C SER A 311 20.79 -22.44 4.32
N SER A 312 21.36 -22.06 3.17
CA SER A 312 21.08 -20.77 2.52
C SER A 312 19.62 -20.66 2.08
N LYS A 313 19.02 -21.76 1.56
CA LYS A 313 17.59 -21.81 1.21
C LYS A 313 16.67 -21.59 2.41
N THR A 314 16.96 -22.25 3.53
CA THR A 314 16.23 -22.04 4.79
C THR A 314 16.37 -20.61 5.27
N ASN A 315 17.58 -20.05 5.21
CA ASN A 315 17.82 -18.66 5.58
C ASN A 315 16.97 -17.69 4.73
N TYR A 316 16.95 -17.88 3.41
CA TYR A 316 16.11 -17.12 2.49
C TYR A 316 14.61 -17.26 2.82
N LEU A 317 14.13 -18.48 3.04
CA LEU A 317 12.74 -18.73 3.39
C LEU A 317 12.33 -18.02 4.69
N LEU A 318 13.14 -18.12 5.75
CA LEU A 318 12.86 -17.47 7.02
C LEU A 318 12.74 -15.93 6.87
N ARG A 319 13.64 -15.31 6.10
CA ARG A 319 13.56 -13.88 5.78
C ARG A 319 12.34 -13.54 4.91
N LYS A 320 11.98 -14.42 3.97
CA LYS A 320 10.76 -14.28 3.14
C LYS A 320 9.50 -14.33 4.00
N LEU A 321 9.41 -15.25 4.97
CA LEU A 321 8.29 -15.36 5.91
C LEU A 321 8.15 -14.12 6.80
N ALA A 322 9.28 -13.53 7.20
CA ALA A 322 9.35 -12.32 8.01
C ALA A 322 9.34 -11.02 7.19
N SER A 323 8.91 -11.07 5.93
CA SER A 323 8.77 -9.90 5.06
C SER A 323 7.50 -9.97 4.20
N PHE A 324 7.01 -8.82 3.76
CA PHE A 324 5.83 -8.75 2.90
C PHE A 324 5.88 -7.55 1.95
N PRO A 325 5.14 -7.58 0.82
CA PRO A 325 5.10 -6.47 -0.13
C PRO A 325 4.62 -5.18 0.53
N ASN A 326 5.24 -4.04 0.24
CA ASN A 326 4.86 -2.73 0.75
C ASN A 326 3.76 -2.09 -0.13
N PRO A 327 2.50 -2.02 0.31
CA PRO A 327 1.40 -1.48 -0.50
C PRO A 327 1.62 -0.02 -0.93
N GLU A 328 2.36 0.76 -0.13
CA GLU A 328 2.69 2.14 -0.47
C GLU A 328 3.59 2.22 -1.71
N PHE A 329 4.55 1.29 -1.85
CA PHE A 329 5.42 1.21 -3.02
C PHE A 329 4.60 0.96 -4.29
N TYR A 330 3.73 -0.05 -4.29
CA TYR A 330 2.92 -0.40 -5.45
C TYR A 330 1.88 0.69 -5.77
N LEU A 331 1.34 1.39 -4.76
CA LEU A 331 0.45 2.53 -4.98
C LEU A 331 1.20 3.69 -5.66
N LYS A 332 2.41 4.03 -5.18
CA LYS A 332 3.25 5.05 -5.82
C LYS A 332 3.58 4.64 -7.25
N GLN A 333 3.94 3.38 -7.47
CA GLN A 333 4.25 2.86 -8.79
C GLN A 333 3.03 2.95 -9.74
N ALA A 334 1.85 2.49 -9.31
CA ALA A 334 0.62 2.52 -10.10
C ALA A 334 0.13 3.95 -10.41
N THR A 335 0.34 4.89 -9.48
CA THR A 335 0.00 6.31 -9.65
C THR A 335 1.12 7.12 -10.31
N ARG A 336 2.20 6.45 -10.72
CA ARG A 336 3.40 7.06 -11.32
C ARG A 336 3.98 8.18 -10.45
N GLN A 337 4.09 7.93 -9.16
CA GLN A 337 4.81 8.76 -8.21
C GLN A 337 6.21 8.19 -7.95
N PRO A 338 7.20 9.01 -7.57
CA PRO A 338 8.54 8.52 -7.26
C PRO A 338 8.53 7.47 -6.14
N THR A 339 9.17 6.32 -6.37
CA THR A 339 9.34 5.24 -5.37
C THR A 339 10.58 5.41 -4.50
N TYR A 340 11.34 6.50 -4.71
CA TYR A 340 12.54 6.81 -3.94
C TYR A 340 12.27 6.80 -2.42
N GLN A 341 13.13 6.13 -1.66
CA GLN A 341 13.01 5.92 -0.19
C GLN A 341 11.78 5.11 0.26
N THR A 342 11.01 4.55 -0.67
CA THR A 342 9.91 3.64 -0.34
C THR A 342 10.38 2.24 -0.68
N PRO A 343 10.69 1.37 0.31
CA PRO A 343 11.14 0.02 0.00
C PRO A 343 10.00 -0.78 -0.62
N GLU A 344 10.30 -1.67 -1.55
CA GLU A 344 9.30 -2.53 -2.19
C GLU A 344 8.70 -3.54 -1.20
N ARG A 345 9.46 -3.91 -0.16
CA ARG A 345 9.03 -4.83 0.89
C ARG A 345 9.23 -4.21 2.27
N ILE A 346 8.40 -4.64 3.21
CA ILE A 346 8.57 -4.36 4.63
C ILE A 346 9.23 -5.59 5.26
N TYR A 347 10.30 -5.35 6.02
CA TYR A 347 11.09 -6.38 6.71
C TYR A 347 10.82 -6.27 8.21
N LEU A 348 10.37 -7.36 8.84
CA LEU A 348 10.10 -7.41 10.28
C LEU A 348 11.14 -8.22 11.06
N PHE A 349 12.11 -8.80 10.37
CA PHE A 349 13.27 -9.45 10.97
C PHE A 349 14.44 -8.48 11.12
N GLU A 350 15.29 -8.79 12.09
CA GLU A 350 16.63 -8.21 12.20
C GLU A 350 17.67 -9.29 11.91
N GLU A 351 18.83 -8.87 11.44
CA GLU A 351 19.91 -9.79 11.05
C GLU A 351 21.23 -9.30 11.60
N THR A 352 21.98 -10.22 12.19
CA THR A 352 23.39 -10.06 12.55
C THR A 352 24.23 -10.99 11.67
N ASN A 353 25.56 -10.90 11.78
CA ASN A 353 26.45 -11.82 11.07
C ASN A 353 26.22 -13.29 11.48
N GLU A 354 25.77 -13.53 12.71
CA GLU A 354 25.65 -14.87 13.29
C GLU A 354 24.23 -15.42 13.26
N ALA A 355 23.21 -14.56 13.43
CA ALA A 355 21.84 -15.00 13.66
C ALA A 355 20.79 -14.13 12.96
N LEU A 356 19.66 -14.76 12.64
CA LEU A 356 18.40 -14.11 12.26
C LEU A 356 17.51 -13.95 13.49
N HIS A 357 16.88 -12.79 13.63
CA HIS A 357 15.91 -12.47 14.67
C HIS A 357 14.56 -12.23 14.03
N LEU A 358 13.68 -13.23 14.10
CA LEU A 358 12.39 -13.27 13.43
C LEU A 358 11.26 -12.87 14.39
N PRO A 359 10.16 -12.30 13.88
CA PRO A 359 9.04 -11.89 14.73
C PRO A 359 8.28 -13.12 15.25
N ARG A 360 8.00 -13.18 16.55
CA ARG A 360 7.50 -14.41 17.23
C ARG A 360 6.16 -14.96 16.72
N GLY A 361 5.33 -14.13 16.10
CA GLY A 361 4.01 -14.53 15.58
C GLY A 361 4.08 -15.49 14.40
N ILE A 362 5.26 -15.69 13.79
CA ILE A 362 5.44 -16.69 12.72
C ILE A 362 5.74 -18.10 13.24
N LEU A 363 5.85 -18.30 14.56
CA LEU A 363 6.25 -19.59 15.15
C LEU A 363 5.37 -20.76 14.68
N ALA A 364 4.04 -20.58 14.69
CA ALA A 364 3.09 -21.61 14.21
C ALA A 364 3.38 -22.00 12.76
N LYS A 365 3.69 -21.01 11.91
CA LYS A 365 4.04 -21.24 10.52
C LYS A 365 5.38 -21.96 10.35
N LEU A 366 6.34 -21.76 11.26
CA LEU A 366 7.56 -22.57 11.26
C LEU A 366 7.26 -24.03 11.61
N GLN A 367 6.38 -24.27 12.58
CA GLN A 367 5.96 -25.62 12.96
C GLN A 367 5.14 -26.34 11.87
N GLU A 368 4.51 -25.59 10.96
CA GLU A 368 3.86 -26.13 9.75
C GLU A 368 4.86 -26.52 8.65
N ILE A 369 5.98 -25.80 8.55
CA ILE A 369 6.96 -25.94 7.45
C ILE A 369 8.01 -27.00 7.76
N PHE A 370 8.51 -27.04 9.00
CA PHE A 370 9.56 -27.96 9.42
C PHE A 370 8.95 -29.17 10.12
N GLU A 371 9.47 -30.36 9.84
CA GLU A 371 9.03 -31.60 10.48
C GLU A 371 9.27 -31.56 12.00
N THR A 372 10.35 -30.90 12.44
CA THR A 372 10.67 -30.73 13.86
C THR A 372 11.21 -29.33 14.12
N VAL A 373 10.68 -28.66 15.14
CA VAL A 373 11.17 -27.36 15.62
C VAL A 373 11.56 -27.49 17.09
N THR A 374 12.86 -27.44 17.39
CA THR A 374 13.35 -27.44 18.77
C THR A 374 13.42 -26.01 19.28
N ILE A 375 12.75 -25.73 20.39
CA ILE A 375 12.67 -24.38 20.96
C ILE A 375 13.37 -24.35 22.32
N ARG A 376 14.43 -23.54 22.43
CA ARG A 376 14.96 -23.12 23.72
C ARG A 376 14.21 -21.88 24.21
N ASP A 377 13.34 -22.06 25.20
CA ASP A 377 12.55 -20.96 25.75
C ASP A 377 13.41 -20.09 26.68
N ASN A 378 13.64 -18.84 26.26
CA ASN A 378 14.34 -17.79 26.99
C ASN A 378 13.38 -16.63 27.34
N ARG A 379 12.07 -16.87 27.30
CA ARG A 379 11.08 -15.86 27.68
C ARG A 379 11.07 -15.64 29.19
N ASN A 380 10.61 -14.46 29.59
CA ASN A 380 10.38 -14.17 31.00
C ASN A 380 9.16 -14.96 31.50
N SER A 381 9.27 -15.50 32.71
CA SER A 381 8.18 -16.14 33.43
C SER A 381 8.24 -15.73 34.90
N LEU A 382 7.13 -15.22 35.40
CA LEU A 382 6.94 -14.82 36.78
C LEU A 382 5.95 -15.78 37.47
N SER A 383 5.92 -15.74 38.80
CA SER A 383 5.02 -16.59 39.58
C SER A 383 3.55 -16.29 39.29
N PRO A 384 2.66 -17.28 39.19
CA PRO A 384 1.23 -17.04 39.04
C PRO A 384 0.65 -16.18 40.16
N ILE A 385 -0.42 -15.44 39.85
CA ILE A 385 -1.17 -14.62 40.81
C ILE A 385 -2.52 -15.26 41.15
N GLN A 386 -3.02 -15.03 42.36
CA GLN A 386 -4.35 -15.49 42.79
C GLN A 386 -5.43 -14.56 42.23
N ILE A 387 -6.06 -15.03 41.16
CA ILE A 387 -7.12 -14.29 40.47
C ILE A 387 -8.24 -15.21 40.00
N SER A 388 -9.49 -14.76 40.11
CA SER A 388 -10.68 -15.47 39.66
C SER A 388 -11.63 -14.55 38.89
N PHE A 389 -12.53 -15.14 38.09
CA PHE A 389 -13.53 -14.43 37.29
C PHE A 389 -14.90 -14.51 37.97
N LYS A 390 -15.52 -13.35 38.22
CA LYS A 390 -16.81 -13.22 38.93
C LYS A 390 -18.06 -13.25 38.03
N GLY A 391 -17.89 -13.34 36.71
CA GLY A 391 -18.99 -13.31 35.75
C GLY A 391 -19.40 -14.69 35.22
N ARG A 392 -20.43 -14.70 34.36
CA ARG A 392 -20.75 -15.82 33.48
C ARG A 392 -20.53 -15.40 32.03
N LEU A 393 -19.81 -16.22 31.27
CA LEU A 393 -19.64 -16.01 29.84
C LEU A 393 -20.85 -16.53 29.08
N ARG A 394 -21.12 -15.93 27.92
CA ARG A 394 -22.05 -16.50 26.94
C ARG A 394 -21.38 -17.69 26.26
N PHE A 395 -22.17 -18.63 25.75
CA PHE A 395 -21.65 -19.82 25.04
C PHE A 395 -20.63 -19.47 23.95
N GLU A 396 -20.91 -18.47 23.11
CA GLU A 396 -19.97 -18.00 22.08
C GLU A 396 -18.65 -17.45 22.66
N GLN A 397 -18.70 -16.81 23.84
CA GLN A 397 -17.51 -16.32 24.54
C GLN A 397 -16.73 -17.45 25.20
N GLU A 398 -17.39 -18.52 25.65
CA GLU A 398 -16.73 -19.72 26.17
C GLU A 398 -15.93 -20.44 25.07
N LEU A 399 -16.51 -20.57 23.87
CA LEU A 399 -15.80 -21.10 22.69
C LEU A 399 -14.58 -20.24 22.36
N ALA A 400 -14.77 -18.91 22.29
CA ALA A 400 -13.66 -17.99 22.03
C ALA A 400 -12.56 -18.06 23.10
N LEU A 401 -12.92 -18.25 24.38
CA LEU A 401 -11.96 -18.41 25.46
C LEU A 401 -11.15 -19.70 25.30
N ALA A 402 -11.81 -20.82 24.96
CA ALA A 402 -11.14 -22.10 24.75
C ALA A 402 -10.11 -22.03 23.62
N ASP A 403 -10.47 -21.42 22.49
CA ASP A 403 -9.56 -21.22 21.35
C ASP A 403 -8.36 -20.33 21.70
N LEU A 404 -8.59 -19.28 22.49
CA LEU A 404 -7.51 -18.41 22.99
C LEU A 404 -6.59 -19.14 23.98
N LEU A 405 -7.12 -20.03 24.81
CA LEU A 405 -6.32 -20.80 25.79
C LEU A 405 -5.48 -21.90 25.13
N ALA A 406 -5.89 -22.39 23.96
CA ALA A 406 -5.17 -23.42 23.21
C ALA A 406 -3.82 -22.93 22.63
N SER A 407 -3.59 -21.61 22.56
CA SER A 407 -2.36 -21.02 22.02
C SER A 407 -1.80 -19.97 22.97
N GLU A 408 -0.48 -19.80 22.99
CA GLU A 408 0.16 -18.78 23.84
C GLU A 408 0.04 -17.35 23.26
N ASN A 409 -0.17 -17.26 21.94
CA ASN A 409 -0.24 -16.00 21.23
C ASN A 409 -1.13 -16.07 19.99
N GLY A 410 -1.85 -14.97 19.73
CA GLY A 410 -2.74 -14.86 18.59
C GLY A 410 -3.83 -13.82 18.77
N LEU A 411 -4.81 -13.82 17.86
CA LEU A 411 -5.80 -12.77 17.73
C LEU A 411 -7.22 -13.29 17.97
N LEU A 412 -7.98 -12.53 18.76
CA LEU A 412 -9.43 -12.58 18.77
C LEU A 412 -9.97 -11.53 17.80
N CYS A 413 -10.67 -12.01 16.77
CA CYS A 413 -11.36 -11.15 15.83
C CYS A 413 -12.87 -11.14 16.15
N ALA A 414 -13.34 -10.15 16.90
CA ALA A 414 -14.73 -10.11 17.38
C ALA A 414 -15.38 -8.73 17.22
N GLU A 415 -16.60 -8.70 16.69
CA GLU A 415 -17.38 -7.49 16.46
C GLU A 415 -17.59 -6.65 17.74
N THR A 416 -17.96 -5.38 17.55
CA THR A 416 -18.35 -4.54 18.70
C THR A 416 -19.63 -5.10 19.33
N GLY A 417 -19.65 -5.19 20.66
CA GLY A 417 -20.75 -5.82 21.41
C GLY A 417 -20.55 -7.31 21.77
N PHE A 418 -19.54 -7.99 21.21
CA PHE A 418 -19.19 -9.36 21.62
C PHE A 418 -18.69 -9.46 23.07
N GLY A 419 -18.24 -8.34 23.67
CA GLY A 419 -17.73 -8.30 25.04
C GLY A 419 -16.24 -8.67 25.13
N LYS A 420 -15.42 -8.16 24.19
CA LYS A 420 -13.96 -8.37 24.14
C LYS A 420 -13.26 -8.11 25.48
N THR A 421 -13.65 -7.05 26.19
CA THR A 421 -13.06 -6.70 27.49
C THR A 421 -13.42 -7.71 28.58
N VAL A 422 -14.65 -8.22 28.58
CA VAL A 422 -15.10 -9.26 29.53
C VAL A 422 -14.40 -10.58 29.26
N LEU A 423 -14.29 -10.97 27.98
CA LEU A 423 -13.52 -12.14 27.58
C LEU A 423 -12.02 -12.00 27.93
N GLY A 424 -11.46 -10.80 27.76
CA GLY A 424 -10.10 -10.48 28.18
C GLY A 424 -9.91 -10.64 29.70
N ALA A 425 -10.87 -10.17 30.51
CA ALA A 425 -10.85 -10.42 31.96
C ALA A 425 -10.90 -11.92 32.29
N ALA A 426 -11.79 -12.69 31.64
CA ALA A 426 -11.84 -14.13 31.81
C ALA A 426 -10.51 -14.82 31.41
N LEU A 427 -9.87 -14.38 30.32
CA LEU A 427 -8.57 -14.87 29.89
C LEU A 427 -7.48 -14.60 30.95
N ILE A 428 -7.45 -13.40 31.55
CA ILE A 428 -6.54 -13.06 32.65
C ILE A 428 -6.75 -14.01 33.84
N ALA A 429 -8.01 -14.22 34.23
CA ALA A 429 -8.34 -15.10 35.35
C ALA A 429 -7.96 -16.57 35.11
N GLN A 430 -8.08 -17.06 33.86
CA GLN A 430 -7.70 -18.43 33.50
C GLN A 430 -6.18 -18.61 33.41
N ARG A 431 -5.45 -17.62 32.86
CA ARG A 431 -3.98 -17.67 32.77
C ARG A 431 -3.29 -17.42 34.10
N LYS A 432 -3.92 -16.70 35.03
CA LYS A 432 -3.38 -16.35 36.36
C LYS A 432 -2.02 -15.66 36.30
N CYS A 433 -1.86 -14.77 35.34
CA CYS A 433 -0.60 -14.13 35.00
C CYS A 433 -0.63 -12.62 35.27
N ARG A 434 0.53 -12.04 35.60
CA ARG A 434 0.67 -10.58 35.63
C ARG A 434 0.45 -10.03 34.23
N THR A 435 -0.51 -9.12 34.09
CA THR A 435 -1.02 -8.72 32.78
C THR A 435 -0.89 -7.22 32.54
N ILE A 436 -0.35 -6.87 31.37
CA ILE A 436 -0.43 -5.53 30.81
C ILE A 436 -1.46 -5.48 29.68
N ILE A 437 -2.43 -4.57 29.78
CA ILE A 437 -3.39 -4.29 28.73
C ILE A 437 -2.99 -2.99 28.03
N LEU A 438 -2.61 -3.07 26.76
CA LEU A 438 -2.29 -1.91 25.93
C LEU A 438 -3.56 -1.40 25.24
N VAL A 439 -3.86 -0.12 25.46
CA VAL A 439 -4.93 0.62 24.78
C VAL A 439 -4.35 1.87 24.13
N HIS A 440 -5.04 2.42 23.13
CA HIS A 440 -4.55 3.58 22.38
C HIS A 440 -5.30 4.90 22.70
N ASN A 441 -6.37 4.83 23.49
CA ASN A 441 -7.11 6.03 23.87
C ASN A 441 -7.62 5.93 25.32
N ARG A 442 -8.03 7.09 25.85
CA ARG A 442 -8.46 7.24 27.24
C ARG A 442 -9.79 6.54 27.53
N GLN A 443 -10.72 6.52 26.59
CA GLN A 443 -12.05 5.93 26.79
C GLN A 443 -11.93 4.41 26.97
N LEU A 444 -11.14 3.75 26.13
CA LEU A 444 -10.81 2.33 26.27
C LEU A 444 -10.10 2.04 27.60
N LEU A 445 -9.16 2.90 28.00
CA LEU A 445 -8.51 2.77 29.30
C LEU A 445 -9.51 2.74 30.45
N GLU A 446 -10.44 3.70 30.46
CA GLU A 446 -11.46 3.80 31.52
C GLU A 446 -12.43 2.62 31.47
N GLN A 447 -12.83 2.19 30.28
CA GLN A 447 -13.66 1.00 30.07
C GLN A 447 -12.99 -0.28 30.58
N TRP A 448 -11.71 -0.50 30.30
CA TRP A 448 -10.98 -1.66 30.82
C TRP A 448 -10.90 -1.64 32.34
N LEU A 449 -10.54 -0.51 32.95
CA LEU A 449 -10.48 -0.39 34.42
C LEU A 449 -11.81 -0.74 35.10
N GLU A 450 -12.93 -0.25 34.54
CA GLU A 450 -14.27 -0.55 35.04
C GLU A 450 -14.57 -2.06 34.95
N ARG A 451 -14.34 -2.67 33.77
CA ARG A 451 -14.64 -4.08 33.55
C ARG A 451 -13.74 -5.01 34.35
N LEU A 452 -12.46 -4.69 34.51
CA LEU A 452 -11.56 -5.46 35.36
C LEU A 452 -12.01 -5.40 36.81
N GLY A 453 -12.42 -4.23 37.32
CA GLY A 453 -12.95 -4.09 38.68
C GLY A 453 -14.29 -4.80 38.91
N GLU A 454 -15.14 -4.91 37.87
CA GLU A 454 -16.41 -5.63 37.92
C GLU A 454 -16.23 -7.16 37.90
N PHE A 455 -15.34 -7.66 37.04
CA PHE A 455 -15.27 -9.07 36.69
C PHE A 455 -14.11 -9.84 37.32
N LEU A 456 -13.10 -9.18 37.91
CA LEU A 456 -11.96 -9.85 38.52
C LEU A 456 -12.00 -9.76 40.04
N GLU A 457 -11.63 -10.86 40.68
CA GLU A 457 -11.29 -10.93 42.09
C GLU A 457 -9.83 -11.32 42.20
N ILE A 458 -9.04 -10.46 42.84
CA ILE A 458 -7.60 -10.65 43.01
C ILE A 458 -7.32 -10.74 44.50
N GLU A 459 -6.70 -11.84 44.93
CA GLU A 459 -6.33 -12.15 46.31
C GLU A 459 -4.81 -12.02 46.49
N GLU A 460 -4.29 -10.84 46.18
CA GLU A 460 -2.86 -10.49 46.28
C GLU A 460 -2.66 -9.34 47.26
N GLU A 461 -1.41 -8.99 47.56
CA GLU A 461 -1.12 -7.79 48.34
C GLU A 461 -1.42 -6.53 47.50
N GLU A 462 -2.15 -5.58 48.10
CA GLU A 462 -2.46 -4.32 47.41
C GLU A 462 -1.19 -3.50 47.15
N ALA A 463 -0.99 -3.12 45.89
CA ALA A 463 0.11 -2.25 45.56
C ALA A 463 -0.09 -0.87 46.20
N VAL A 464 0.99 -0.31 46.74
CA VAL A 464 1.01 1.03 47.35
C VAL A 464 2.03 1.93 46.67
N ARG A 465 1.82 3.25 46.79
CA ARG A 465 2.78 4.27 46.37
C ARG A 465 2.94 5.36 47.41
N TYR A 466 4.06 6.05 47.35
CA TYR A 466 4.35 7.19 48.22
C TYR A 466 4.11 8.50 47.48
N THR A 467 3.48 9.48 48.13
CA THR A 467 3.40 10.86 47.60
C THR A 467 4.75 11.57 47.77
N PRO A 468 4.99 12.71 47.11
CA PRO A 468 6.19 13.53 47.37
C PRO A 468 6.35 13.92 48.84
N SER A 469 5.25 13.98 49.59
CA SER A 469 5.20 14.21 51.04
C SER A 469 5.39 12.94 51.90
N GLY A 470 5.72 11.79 51.30
CA GLY A 470 5.94 10.53 51.99
C GLY A 470 4.68 9.75 52.43
N ARG A 471 3.47 10.24 52.11
CA ARG A 471 2.23 9.53 52.48
C ARG A 471 2.01 8.32 51.61
N VAL A 472 1.68 7.19 52.24
CA VAL A 472 1.27 5.95 51.55
C VAL A 472 -0.12 6.16 50.94
N LYS A 473 -0.28 5.78 49.67
CA LYS A 473 -1.56 5.69 48.97
C LYS A 473 -1.67 4.32 48.32
N VAL A 474 -2.77 3.63 48.63
CA VAL A 474 -3.15 2.37 47.97
C VAL A 474 -3.45 2.64 46.50
N ILE A 475 -2.85 1.85 45.63
CA ILE A 475 -3.20 1.72 44.21
C ILE A 475 -4.29 0.64 44.07
N GLY A 476 -4.16 -0.45 44.81
CA GLY A 476 -4.99 -1.65 44.72
C GLY A 476 -4.39 -2.69 43.77
N HIS A 477 -5.20 -3.65 43.34
CA HIS A 477 -4.75 -4.75 42.47
C HIS A 477 -4.72 -4.41 40.97
N ILE A 478 -5.40 -3.32 40.57
CA ILE A 478 -5.50 -2.90 39.17
C ILE A 478 -4.91 -1.50 39.03
N GLY A 479 -3.84 -1.36 38.25
CA GLY A 479 -3.18 -0.07 38.01
C GLY A 479 -3.47 0.54 36.65
N GLN A 480 -2.99 1.76 36.49
CA GLN A 480 -3.16 2.60 35.31
C GLN A 480 -1.87 3.35 34.96
N TYR A 481 -1.40 3.22 33.71
CA TYR A 481 -0.30 4.02 33.19
C TYR A 481 -0.68 4.76 31.91
N GLY A 482 -1.15 5.99 32.06
CA GLY A 482 -1.48 6.86 30.94
C GLY A 482 -2.48 7.97 31.27
N ALA A 483 -2.64 8.90 30.33
CA ALA A 483 -3.38 10.13 30.53
C ALA A 483 -2.83 10.94 31.73
N SER A 484 -3.59 11.07 32.82
CA SER A 484 -3.22 11.86 33.99
C SER A 484 -2.71 11.04 35.19
N LYS A 485 -2.71 9.70 35.10
CA LYS A 485 -2.29 8.80 36.19
C LYS A 485 -1.21 7.85 35.67
N LYS A 486 -0.13 7.70 36.42
CA LYS A 486 1.01 6.83 36.08
C LYS A 486 1.37 5.95 37.27
N TRP A 487 0.43 5.10 37.70
CA TRP A 487 0.54 4.25 38.88
C TRP A 487 0.30 2.79 38.48
N ARG A 488 1.25 1.90 38.75
CA ARG A 488 1.18 0.50 38.36
C ARG A 488 0.98 -0.37 39.59
N SER A 489 0.10 -1.35 39.48
CA SER A 489 -0.04 -2.42 40.48
C SER A 489 1.04 -3.49 40.31
N LYS A 490 1.54 -3.67 39.07
CA LYS A 490 2.35 -4.82 38.64
C LYS A 490 1.62 -6.17 38.78
N LEU A 491 0.31 -6.15 38.92
CA LEU A 491 -0.55 -7.34 38.87
C LEU A 491 -1.35 -7.32 37.57
N VAL A 492 -2.31 -6.40 37.47
CA VAL A 492 -3.08 -6.18 36.23
C VAL A 492 -3.10 -4.68 35.95
N ASP A 493 -2.47 -4.24 34.86
CA ASP A 493 -2.33 -2.81 34.56
C ASP A 493 -2.85 -2.45 33.18
N VAL A 494 -3.66 -1.38 33.13
CA VAL A 494 -4.14 -0.80 31.86
C VAL A 494 -3.27 0.38 31.47
N VAL A 495 -2.66 0.31 30.29
CA VAL A 495 -1.59 1.21 29.86
C VAL A 495 -1.93 1.84 28.52
N MET A 496 -1.89 3.17 28.44
CA MET A 496 -1.95 3.83 27.14
C MET A 496 -0.60 3.67 26.44
N ILE A 497 -0.58 3.00 25.29
CA ILE A 497 0.66 2.65 24.58
C ILE A 497 1.52 3.88 24.27
N GLN A 498 0.92 5.04 23.98
CA GLN A 498 1.66 6.28 23.71
C GLN A 498 2.45 6.78 24.93
N SER A 499 2.07 6.39 26.14
CA SER A 499 2.79 6.76 27.37
C SER A 499 4.11 6.00 27.51
N LEU A 500 4.29 4.91 26.75
CA LEU A 500 5.52 4.11 26.73
C LEU A 500 6.57 4.69 25.78
N PHE A 501 6.18 5.52 24.81
CA PHE A 501 7.13 6.12 23.84
C PHE A 501 8.13 7.10 24.48
N GLN A 502 7.85 7.55 25.70
CA GLN A 502 8.69 8.48 26.45
C GLN A 502 9.65 7.76 27.41
N LEU A 503 9.60 6.43 27.48
CA LEU A 503 10.50 5.65 28.33
C LEU A 503 11.82 5.44 27.60
N ASP A 504 12.93 5.60 28.32
CA ASP A 504 14.27 5.34 27.79
C ASP A 504 14.45 3.84 27.49
N VAL A 505 13.94 2.97 28.39
CA VAL A 505 14.03 1.51 28.28
C VAL A 505 12.64 0.90 28.47
N ILE A 506 11.96 0.57 27.38
CA ILE A 506 10.60 -0.01 27.39
C ILE A 506 10.63 -1.47 27.89
N SER A 507 11.67 -2.22 27.58
CA SER A 507 11.82 -3.63 28.00
C SER A 507 11.76 -3.80 29.52
N ASP A 508 12.38 -2.91 30.29
CA ASP A 508 12.39 -2.98 31.75
C ASP A 508 10.98 -2.81 32.32
N PHE A 509 10.21 -1.87 31.74
CA PHE A 509 8.81 -1.68 32.09
C PHE A 509 7.97 -2.92 31.79
N LEU A 510 8.20 -3.54 30.63
CA LEU A 510 7.45 -4.71 30.16
C LEU A 510 7.82 -6.00 30.91
N SER A 511 9.03 -6.08 31.48
CA SER A 511 9.52 -7.25 32.22
C SER A 511 8.74 -7.57 33.49
N ASP A 512 7.94 -6.62 33.99
CA ASP A 512 7.04 -6.80 35.14
C ASP A 512 5.80 -7.68 34.83
N TYR A 513 5.59 -8.10 33.58
CA TYR A 513 4.35 -8.79 33.14
C TYR A 513 4.63 -10.07 32.36
N ASP A 514 3.78 -11.08 32.52
CA ASP A 514 3.83 -12.37 31.81
C ASP A 514 2.93 -12.41 30.57
N MET A 515 1.88 -11.59 30.59
CA MET A 515 0.88 -11.51 29.53
C MET A 515 0.67 -10.08 29.05
N MET A 516 0.64 -9.90 27.73
CA MET A 516 0.23 -8.66 27.08
C MET A 516 -1.06 -8.89 26.29
N ILE A 517 -2.04 -8.02 26.51
CA ILE A 517 -3.27 -7.93 25.70
C ILE A 517 -3.24 -6.58 24.98
N VAL A 518 -3.26 -6.58 23.66
CA VAL A 518 -3.33 -5.35 22.85
C VAL A 518 -4.77 -5.17 22.36
N ASP A 519 -5.47 -4.18 22.90
CA ASP A 519 -6.83 -3.84 22.47
C ASP A 519 -6.79 -2.94 21.22
N GLU A 520 -7.71 -3.18 20.30
CA GLU A 520 -7.70 -2.65 18.94
C GLU A 520 -6.32 -2.82 18.26
N CYS A 521 -5.82 -4.06 18.29
CA CYS A 521 -4.48 -4.42 17.84
C CYS A 521 -4.19 -4.13 16.36
N HIS A 522 -5.18 -3.77 15.54
CA HIS A 522 -4.96 -3.27 14.18
C HIS A 522 -4.10 -1.99 14.14
N HIS A 523 -4.05 -1.22 15.23
CA HIS A 523 -3.14 -0.07 15.39
C HIS A 523 -1.66 -0.44 15.47
N VAL A 524 -1.32 -1.71 15.74
CA VAL A 524 0.09 -2.20 15.77
C VAL A 524 0.79 -2.02 14.43
N THR A 525 0.05 -1.85 13.34
CA THR A 525 0.62 -1.50 12.02
C THR A 525 1.35 -0.15 11.97
N ALA A 526 1.21 0.70 12.99
CA ALA A 526 1.99 1.91 13.15
C ALA A 526 3.35 1.61 13.80
N LEU A 527 4.44 2.13 13.21
CA LEU A 527 5.82 1.83 13.62
C LEU A 527 6.09 1.99 15.14
N GLN A 528 5.56 3.05 15.78
CA GLN A 528 5.76 3.27 17.21
C GLN A 528 5.02 2.25 18.08
N PHE A 529 3.85 1.79 17.65
CA PHE A 529 3.08 0.77 18.35
C PHE A 529 3.76 -0.59 18.20
N GLU A 530 4.19 -0.90 16.98
CA GLU A 530 4.98 -2.10 16.68
C GLU A 530 6.22 -2.21 17.56
N LYS A 531 6.99 -1.12 17.71
CA LYS A 531 8.21 -1.09 18.54
C LYS A 531 7.97 -1.47 19.99
N VAL A 532 6.80 -1.15 20.55
CA VAL A 532 6.44 -1.55 21.92
C VAL A 532 6.13 -3.04 21.96
N VAL A 533 5.26 -3.52 21.06
CA VAL A 533 4.84 -4.93 21.04
C VAL A 533 6.03 -5.86 20.76
N ALA A 534 6.94 -5.45 19.87
CA ALA A 534 8.13 -6.22 19.50
C ALA A 534 9.14 -6.41 20.64
N GLN A 535 9.05 -5.60 21.72
CA GLN A 535 9.94 -5.71 22.89
C GLN A 535 9.35 -6.61 24.00
N PHE A 536 8.12 -7.09 23.86
CA PHE A 536 7.49 -7.93 24.88
C PHE A 536 8.04 -9.37 24.86
N ALA A 537 8.80 -9.72 25.90
CA ALA A 537 9.60 -10.94 25.97
C ALA A 537 8.98 -12.08 26.79
N SER A 538 7.74 -11.95 27.24
CA SER A 538 7.10 -12.94 28.13
C SER A 538 6.18 -13.90 27.39
N GLN A 539 5.65 -14.90 28.09
CA GLN A 539 5.00 -16.06 27.50
C GLN A 539 3.78 -15.70 26.62
N TYR A 540 2.87 -14.84 27.08
CA TYR A 540 1.55 -14.71 26.45
C TYR A 540 1.33 -13.36 25.74
N LEU A 541 0.94 -13.38 24.47
CA LEU A 541 0.69 -12.15 23.69
C LEU A 541 -0.58 -12.28 22.85
N TYR A 542 -1.63 -11.55 23.23
CA TYR A 542 -2.91 -11.57 22.56
C TYR A 542 -3.28 -10.21 21.97
N GLY A 543 -3.94 -10.23 20.82
CA GLY A 543 -4.54 -9.04 20.21
C GLY A 543 -6.05 -9.17 20.14
N LEU A 544 -6.78 -8.14 20.54
CA LEU A 544 -8.23 -8.08 20.43
C LEU A 544 -8.60 -7.02 19.40
N THR A 545 -9.39 -7.36 18.40
CA THR A 545 -9.91 -6.36 17.46
C THR A 545 -11.19 -6.82 16.79
N ALA A 546 -12.02 -5.88 16.31
CA ALA A 546 -13.12 -6.23 15.42
C ALA A 546 -12.67 -6.54 14.00
N THR A 547 -11.54 -5.98 13.57
CA THR A 547 -11.12 -6.02 12.18
C THR A 547 -9.60 -6.06 12.07
N PRO A 548 -8.99 -7.15 11.59
CA PRO A 548 -7.55 -7.25 11.46
C PRO A 548 -7.06 -6.55 10.19
N GLU A 549 -7.95 -6.33 9.20
CA GLU A 549 -7.66 -5.59 7.98
C GLU A 549 -7.42 -4.10 8.27
N CYS A 550 -6.25 -3.59 7.87
CA CYS A 550 -5.90 -2.18 7.99
C CYS A 550 -6.03 -1.46 6.65
N LYS A 551 -6.34 -0.15 6.69
CA LYS A 551 -6.51 0.70 5.49
C LYS A 551 -5.32 0.65 4.53
N ASN A 552 -4.12 0.50 5.08
CA ASN A 552 -2.86 0.64 4.36
C ASN A 552 -2.29 -0.71 3.88
N GLY A 553 -2.99 -1.83 4.09
CA GLY A 553 -2.51 -3.16 3.70
C GLY A 553 -1.37 -3.72 4.57
N HIS A 554 -1.08 -3.07 5.69
CA HIS A 554 0.01 -3.44 6.62
C HIS A 554 -0.42 -4.46 7.69
N GLN A 555 -1.60 -5.07 7.58
CA GLN A 555 -2.06 -6.09 8.53
C GLN A 555 -1.09 -7.28 8.75
N PRO A 556 -0.18 -7.66 7.81
CA PRO A 556 0.85 -8.65 8.10
C PRO A 556 1.69 -8.36 9.35
N ILE A 557 1.88 -7.08 9.72
CA ILE A 557 2.59 -6.69 10.95
C ILE A 557 1.89 -7.25 12.19
N VAL A 558 0.56 -7.20 12.24
CA VAL A 558 -0.22 -7.71 13.37
C VAL A 558 -0.01 -9.22 13.51
N PHE A 559 -0.12 -9.96 12.41
CA PHE A 559 0.04 -11.42 12.42
C PHE A 559 1.46 -11.87 12.76
N GLN A 560 2.47 -11.18 12.21
CA GLN A 560 3.86 -11.54 12.45
C GLN A 560 4.33 -11.15 13.86
N ARG A 561 3.83 -10.05 14.45
CA ARG A 561 4.21 -9.64 15.81
C ARG A 561 3.42 -10.37 16.90
N ILE A 562 2.10 -10.49 16.74
CA ILE A 562 1.21 -11.07 17.74
C ILE A 562 1.00 -12.55 17.47
N GLY A 563 0.44 -12.91 16.31
CA GLY A 563 0.16 -14.31 15.94
C GLY A 563 -1.04 -14.45 15.01
N PRO A 564 -1.44 -15.69 14.67
CA PRO A 564 -2.58 -15.96 13.79
C PRO A 564 -3.91 -15.58 14.42
N ILE A 565 -4.99 -15.57 13.62
CA ILE A 565 -6.35 -15.46 14.14
C ILE A 565 -6.73 -16.80 14.78
N LEU A 566 -6.98 -16.78 16.09
CA LEU A 566 -7.36 -17.98 16.85
C LEU A 566 -8.87 -18.19 16.83
N HIS A 567 -9.63 -17.09 16.88
CA HIS A 567 -11.09 -17.15 16.86
C HIS A 567 -11.67 -15.94 16.11
N THR A 568 -12.71 -16.19 15.30
CA THR A 568 -13.52 -15.14 14.66
C THR A 568 -14.95 -15.24 15.13
N ALA A 569 -15.42 -14.22 15.86
CA ALA A 569 -16.79 -14.14 16.35
C ALA A 569 -17.53 -13.00 15.64
N GLN A 570 -18.70 -13.34 15.08
CA GLN A 570 -19.69 -12.35 14.70
C GLN A 570 -20.64 -12.17 15.88
N SER A 571 -21.16 -10.96 16.09
CA SER A 571 -22.22 -10.81 17.08
C SER A 571 -23.44 -11.62 16.61
N GLY A 572 -23.99 -12.47 17.50
CA GLY A 572 -25.12 -13.34 17.21
C GLY A 572 -26.32 -12.62 16.57
N GLN A 573 -27.26 -13.41 16.01
CA GLN A 573 -28.50 -12.89 15.44
C GLN A 573 -29.18 -11.94 16.43
N TYR A 574 -29.22 -10.65 16.08
CA TYR A 574 -29.89 -9.65 16.88
C TYR A 574 -31.40 -9.74 16.66
N ASP A 575 -32.19 -9.66 17.73
CA ASP A 575 -33.66 -9.67 17.66
C ASP A 575 -34.29 -8.36 17.12
N PHE A 576 -33.50 -7.45 16.55
CA PHE A 576 -33.97 -6.18 16.00
C PHE A 576 -33.78 -6.08 14.48
N LYS A 577 -34.70 -5.36 13.84
CA LYS A 577 -34.63 -5.05 12.40
C LYS A 577 -33.54 -4.00 12.13
N LYS A 578 -32.84 -4.11 11.01
CA LYS A 578 -31.79 -3.15 10.59
C LYS A 578 -32.22 -2.43 9.32
N ARG A 579 -32.44 -1.11 9.39
CA ARG A 579 -32.89 -0.30 8.24
C ARG A 579 -31.93 0.80 7.83
N LEU A 580 -31.77 0.99 6.53
CA LEU A 580 -30.96 2.01 5.89
C LEU A 580 -31.86 2.96 5.11
N LEU A 581 -31.86 4.23 5.48
CA LEU A 581 -32.57 5.31 4.81
C LEU A 581 -31.56 6.10 3.97
N LEU A 582 -31.81 6.18 2.67
CA LEU A 582 -30.94 6.90 1.73
C LEU A 582 -31.64 8.16 1.24
N HIS A 583 -30.95 9.27 1.34
CA HIS A 583 -31.41 10.56 0.84
C HIS A 583 -30.41 11.13 -0.17
N LEU A 584 -30.91 11.53 -1.34
CA LEU A 584 -30.11 12.22 -2.34
C LEU A 584 -30.02 13.70 -2.00
N THR A 585 -28.85 14.29 -2.27
CA THR A 585 -28.60 15.72 -2.05
C THR A 585 -28.26 16.39 -3.37
N SER A 586 -28.61 17.67 -3.47
CA SER A 586 -28.24 18.54 -4.58
C SER A 586 -26.83 19.16 -4.41
N PHE A 587 -26.02 18.68 -3.45
CA PHE A 587 -24.71 19.24 -3.16
C PHE A 587 -23.78 19.08 -4.37
N GLY A 588 -23.11 20.17 -4.77
CA GLY A 588 -22.25 20.20 -5.96
C GLY A 588 -22.99 20.30 -7.31
N LYS A 589 -24.33 20.34 -7.33
CA LYS A 589 -25.12 20.39 -8.58
C LYS A 589 -24.84 21.64 -9.43
N LEU A 590 -24.75 22.81 -8.78
CA LEU A 590 -24.60 24.11 -9.45
C LEU A 590 -23.18 24.67 -9.36
N ASP A 591 -22.26 23.97 -8.70
CA ASP A 591 -20.91 24.44 -8.44
C ASP A 591 -19.88 23.50 -9.10
N LEU A 592 -19.24 24.02 -10.15
CA LEU A 592 -18.23 23.29 -10.93
C LEU A 592 -16.95 23.00 -10.13
N GLU A 593 -16.60 23.84 -9.16
CA GLU A 593 -15.43 23.62 -8.31
C GLU A 593 -15.71 22.45 -7.36
N GLN A 594 -16.90 22.43 -6.76
CA GLN A 594 -17.34 21.36 -5.86
C GLN A 594 -17.46 20.02 -6.58
N SER A 595 -18.18 19.98 -7.71
CA SER A 595 -18.41 18.75 -8.49
C SER A 595 -17.12 18.09 -8.98
N ASN A 596 -16.10 18.88 -9.37
CA ASN A 596 -14.82 18.34 -9.85
C ASN A 596 -13.77 18.14 -8.76
N SER A 597 -14.05 18.56 -7.53
CA SER A 597 -13.08 18.48 -6.44
C SER A 597 -12.81 17.03 -6.03
N THR A 598 -11.53 16.74 -5.83
CA THR A 598 -11.04 15.51 -5.18
C THR A 598 -10.38 15.82 -3.83
N ASN A 599 -10.35 17.10 -3.44
CA ASN A 599 -9.78 17.52 -2.16
C ASN A 599 -10.79 17.30 -1.04
N PHE A 600 -10.59 16.22 -0.29
CA PHE A 600 -11.47 15.84 0.81
C PHE A 600 -11.58 16.89 1.92
N ALA A 601 -10.52 17.67 2.17
CA ALA A 601 -10.57 18.72 3.20
C ALA A 601 -11.57 19.82 2.79
N SER A 602 -11.43 20.35 1.56
CA SER A 602 -12.33 21.35 1.00
C SER A 602 -13.77 20.84 0.90
N LEU A 603 -13.96 19.60 0.45
CA LEU A 603 -15.30 18.98 0.38
C LEU A 603 -15.97 18.93 1.77
N ASN A 604 -15.25 18.57 2.83
CA ASN A 604 -15.81 18.61 4.18
C ASN A 604 -16.16 20.03 4.65
N ASP A 605 -15.39 21.05 4.25
CA ASP A 605 -15.70 22.45 4.58
C ASP A 605 -16.99 22.92 3.92
N TRP A 606 -17.15 22.60 2.63
CA TRP A 606 -18.35 22.96 1.87
C TRP A 606 -19.59 22.19 2.34
N LEU A 607 -19.48 20.88 2.55
CA LEU A 607 -20.58 20.05 3.05
C LEU A 607 -21.10 20.51 4.41
N ALA A 608 -20.21 20.94 5.31
CA ALA A 608 -20.58 21.45 6.63
C ALA A 608 -21.40 22.74 6.54
N LYS A 609 -21.24 23.53 5.47
CA LYS A 609 -21.88 24.84 5.27
C LYS A 609 -23.05 24.81 4.30
N ASP A 610 -23.32 23.68 3.65
CA ASP A 610 -24.37 23.58 2.65
C ASP A 610 -25.76 23.70 3.28
N LEU A 611 -26.49 24.76 2.93
CA LEU A 611 -27.77 25.10 3.54
C LEU A 611 -28.86 24.07 3.25
N HIS A 612 -28.95 23.60 2.00
CA HIS A 612 -29.99 22.66 1.57
C HIS A 612 -29.81 21.30 2.26
N ARG A 613 -28.57 20.80 2.28
CA ARG A 613 -28.21 19.55 2.93
C ARG A 613 -28.40 19.61 4.45
N ASN A 614 -28.02 20.72 5.10
CA ASN A 614 -28.25 20.89 6.53
C ASN A 614 -29.74 21.01 6.87
N THR A 615 -30.54 21.64 6.01
CA THR A 615 -32.00 21.69 6.16
C THR A 615 -32.61 20.29 6.13
N LEU A 616 -32.18 19.46 5.18
CA LEU A 616 -32.60 18.06 5.07
C LEU A 616 -32.20 17.25 6.31
N ILE A 617 -30.94 17.38 6.76
CA ILE A 617 -30.44 16.70 7.98
C ILE A 617 -31.29 17.06 9.20
N VAL A 618 -31.60 18.34 9.37
CA VAL A 618 -32.45 18.82 10.48
C VAL A 618 -33.86 18.25 10.36
N GLN A 619 -34.45 18.22 9.17
CA GLN A 619 -35.78 17.62 8.97
C GLN A 619 -35.80 16.14 9.35
N ASP A 620 -34.79 15.37 8.95
CA ASP A 620 -34.67 13.94 9.29
C ASP A 620 -34.48 13.73 10.80
N ILE A 621 -33.66 14.56 11.46
CA ILE A 621 -33.49 14.56 12.91
C ILE A 621 -34.84 14.76 13.61
N PHE A 622 -35.61 15.76 13.18
CA PHE A 622 -36.94 16.04 13.74
C PHE A 622 -37.91 14.88 13.57
N LYS A 623 -37.98 14.32 12.36
CA LYS A 623 -38.85 13.16 12.05
C LYS A 623 -38.52 11.98 12.96
N LEU A 624 -37.24 11.61 13.04
CA LEU A 624 -36.78 10.48 13.85
C LEU A 624 -36.99 10.73 15.35
N TYR A 625 -36.83 11.96 15.82
CA TYR A 625 -37.08 12.30 17.22
C TYR A 625 -38.56 12.20 17.60
N GLN A 626 -39.46 12.60 16.70
CA GLN A 626 -40.91 12.41 16.88
C GLN A 626 -41.30 10.93 16.93
N GLU A 627 -40.53 10.06 16.28
CA GLU A 627 -40.63 8.60 16.41
C GLU A 627 -40.02 8.03 17.71
N LYS A 628 -39.64 8.90 18.66
CA LYS A 628 -39.01 8.57 19.95
C LYS A 628 -37.67 7.82 19.83
N ARG A 629 -36.89 8.12 18.80
CA ARG A 629 -35.57 7.51 18.56
C ARG A 629 -34.46 8.18 19.36
N ASN A 630 -33.45 7.40 19.73
CA ASN A 630 -32.20 7.89 20.32
C ASN A 630 -31.13 8.01 19.24
N ILE A 631 -30.84 9.26 18.85
CA ILE A 631 -30.15 9.59 17.60
C ILE A 631 -28.70 9.97 17.86
N LEU A 632 -27.78 9.36 17.13
CA LEU A 632 -26.38 9.78 17.01
C LEU A 632 -26.16 10.44 15.65
N VAL A 633 -25.75 11.71 15.62
CA VAL A 633 -25.38 12.44 14.41
C VAL A 633 -23.87 12.51 14.30
N LEU A 634 -23.30 11.88 13.27
CA LEU A 634 -21.86 11.88 13.01
C LEU A 634 -21.48 12.94 11.98
N VAL A 635 -20.59 13.84 12.41
CA VAL A 635 -19.98 14.87 11.55
C VAL A 635 -18.45 14.72 11.53
N ASN A 636 -17.79 15.41 10.60
CA ASN A 636 -16.32 15.42 10.51
C ASN A 636 -15.68 16.65 11.16
N ARG A 637 -16.44 17.73 11.38
CA ARG A 637 -15.94 19.04 11.80
C ARG A 637 -16.72 19.58 12.98
N ARG A 638 -16.05 20.37 13.82
CA ARG A 638 -16.66 20.95 15.03
C ARG A 638 -17.63 22.06 14.66
N GLU A 639 -17.29 22.86 13.66
CA GLU A 639 -18.10 23.94 13.14
C GLU A 639 -19.48 23.45 12.68
N HIS A 640 -19.55 22.20 12.19
CA HIS A 640 -20.80 21.57 11.81
C HIS A 640 -21.65 21.14 13.01
N ILE A 641 -21.02 20.76 14.13
CA ILE A 641 -21.71 20.50 15.40
C ILE A 641 -22.42 21.77 15.86
N GLU A 642 -21.67 22.87 15.92
CA GLU A 642 -22.17 24.18 16.37
C GLU A 642 -23.33 24.67 15.48
N LEU A 643 -23.23 24.48 14.16
CA LEU A 643 -24.28 24.84 13.22
C LEU A 643 -25.55 24.00 13.40
N LEU A 644 -25.43 22.67 13.48
CA LEU A 644 -26.59 21.79 13.66
C LEU A 644 -27.25 22.02 15.02
N GLU A 645 -26.46 22.17 16.08
CA GLU A 645 -26.97 22.52 17.42
C GLU A 645 -27.81 23.79 17.38
N LYS A 646 -27.29 24.87 16.76
CA LYS A 646 -28.02 26.13 16.59
C LYS A 646 -29.35 25.92 15.86
N LEU A 647 -29.35 25.21 14.73
CA LEU A 647 -30.56 24.97 13.93
C LEU A 647 -31.62 24.14 14.66
N LEU A 648 -31.20 23.20 15.51
CA LEU A 648 -32.11 22.37 16.31
C LEU A 648 -32.69 23.17 17.50
N ILE A 649 -31.87 24.03 18.14
CA ILE A 649 -32.34 24.94 19.20
C ILE A 649 -33.35 25.96 18.66
N GLU A 650 -33.10 26.53 17.48
CA GLU A 650 -34.03 27.46 16.81
C GLU A 650 -35.40 26.83 16.50
N LYS A 651 -35.46 25.49 16.40
CA LYS A 651 -36.70 24.73 16.24
C LYS A 651 -37.22 24.13 17.55
N GLU A 652 -36.74 24.63 18.69
CA GLU A 652 -37.19 24.30 20.05
C GLU A 652 -37.09 22.81 20.41
N MET A 653 -36.09 22.11 19.87
CA MET A 653 -35.90 20.69 20.13
C MET A 653 -35.24 20.43 21.51
N PRO A 654 -35.84 19.60 22.38
CA PRO A 654 -35.24 19.27 23.67
C PRO A 654 -34.18 18.16 23.56
N ASN A 655 -33.42 17.96 24.64
CA ASN A 655 -32.44 16.87 24.80
C ASN A 655 -31.40 16.78 23.67
N ILE A 656 -30.87 17.94 23.25
CA ILE A 656 -29.73 18.03 22.33
C ILE A 656 -28.44 18.00 23.15
N PHE A 657 -27.51 17.16 22.75
CA PHE A 657 -26.21 17.00 23.38
C PHE A 657 -25.10 17.04 22.34
N CYS A 658 -24.04 17.80 22.61
CA CYS A 658 -22.93 17.99 21.69
C CYS A 658 -21.60 17.54 22.31
N LEU A 659 -20.87 16.67 21.63
CA LEU A 659 -19.57 16.18 22.07
C LEU A 659 -18.51 16.37 20.99
N SER A 660 -17.41 17.02 21.35
CA SER A 660 -16.24 17.18 20.49
C SER A 660 -14.96 16.76 21.22
N GLY A 661 -13.89 16.49 20.47
CA GLY A 661 -12.58 16.18 21.07
C GLY A 661 -11.98 17.32 21.93
N ALA A 662 -12.53 18.53 21.86
CA ALA A 662 -12.11 19.68 22.67
C ALA A 662 -12.93 19.86 23.97
N SER A 663 -14.01 19.10 24.16
CA SER A 663 -14.85 19.19 25.36
C SER A 663 -14.06 18.78 26.61
N LYS A 664 -14.20 19.53 27.72
CA LYS A 664 -13.51 19.20 28.97
C LYS A 664 -14.07 17.90 29.53
N ARG A 665 -13.21 17.09 30.17
CA ARG A 665 -13.54 15.77 30.71
C ARG A 665 -14.72 15.79 31.69
N ARG A 666 -14.78 16.79 32.57
CA ARG A 666 -15.86 16.92 33.56
C ARG A 666 -17.20 17.08 32.85
N ASP A 667 -17.25 17.99 31.88
CA ASP A 667 -18.43 18.32 31.09
C ASP A 667 -18.90 17.11 30.29
N THR A 668 -17.99 16.34 29.68
CA THR A 668 -18.33 15.09 28.98
C THR A 668 -18.94 14.05 29.90
N LYS A 669 -18.33 13.81 31.09
CA LYS A 669 -18.85 12.80 32.03
C LYS A 669 -20.21 13.21 32.58
N GLU A 670 -20.39 14.49 32.88
CA GLU A 670 -21.66 15.05 33.35
C GLU A 670 -22.74 14.94 32.26
N LEU A 671 -22.42 15.26 31.02
CA LEU A 671 -23.32 15.15 29.88
C LEU A 671 -23.74 13.69 29.62
N LEU A 672 -22.80 12.75 29.61
CA LEU A 672 -23.11 11.32 29.47
C LEU A 672 -23.95 10.80 30.63
N LYS A 673 -23.69 11.28 31.85
CA LYS A 673 -24.50 10.97 33.03
C LYS A 673 -25.94 11.48 32.85
N ARG A 674 -26.12 12.73 32.41
CA ARG A 674 -27.45 13.29 32.10
C ARG A 674 -28.19 12.45 31.06
N ILE A 675 -27.53 12.02 29.99
CA ILE A 675 -28.14 11.11 28.98
C ILE A 675 -28.53 9.77 29.60
N SER A 676 -27.67 9.20 30.46
CA SER A 676 -27.97 7.92 31.11
C SER A 676 -29.15 8.01 32.08
N GLU A 677 -29.35 9.17 32.72
CA GLU A 677 -30.44 9.46 33.66
C GLU A 677 -31.76 9.84 32.97
N LEU A 678 -31.77 10.07 31.65
CA LEU A 678 -33.02 10.26 30.90
C LEU A 678 -33.92 9.03 31.01
N ASP A 679 -35.21 9.27 31.24
CA ASP A 679 -36.25 8.24 31.20
C ASP A 679 -36.22 7.46 29.89
N GLU A 680 -36.59 6.18 29.92
CA GLU A 680 -36.56 5.31 28.73
C GLU A 680 -37.41 5.82 27.57
N ASN A 681 -38.44 6.63 27.86
CA ASN A 681 -39.33 7.23 26.87
C ASN A 681 -38.90 8.62 26.38
N SER A 682 -37.78 9.15 26.87
CA SER A 682 -37.28 10.48 26.53
C SER A 682 -36.23 10.40 25.41
N PRO A 683 -36.59 10.69 24.15
CA PRO A 683 -35.62 10.69 23.06
C PRO A 683 -34.57 11.80 23.24
N PHE A 684 -33.39 11.57 22.68
CA PHE A 684 -32.30 12.54 22.65
C PHE A 684 -31.56 12.54 21.31
N VAL A 685 -30.86 13.65 21.05
CA VAL A 685 -29.95 13.80 19.91
C VAL A 685 -28.55 14.04 20.44
N LEU A 686 -27.62 13.16 20.06
CA LEU A 686 -26.20 13.32 20.33
C LEU A 686 -25.45 13.67 19.05
N ILE A 687 -24.88 14.86 18.95
CA ILE A 687 -24.08 15.30 17.82
C ILE A 687 -22.60 15.18 18.18
N SER A 688 -21.83 14.44 17.38
CA SER A 688 -20.40 14.26 17.66
C SER A 688 -19.54 14.02 16.43
N THR A 689 -18.24 14.25 16.58
CA THR A 689 -17.27 13.89 15.56
C THR A 689 -17.01 12.39 15.53
N GLY A 690 -16.87 11.80 14.33
CA GLY A 690 -16.51 10.39 14.19
C GLY A 690 -15.26 9.98 14.98
N LYS A 691 -14.23 10.83 15.03
CA LYS A 691 -13.00 10.56 15.82
C LYS A 691 -13.24 10.36 17.31
N PHE A 692 -14.24 11.05 17.89
CA PHE A 692 -14.54 10.97 19.33
C PHE A 692 -15.36 9.72 19.67
N ILE A 693 -16.29 9.34 18.79
CA ILE A 693 -17.16 8.17 18.97
C ILE A 693 -16.51 6.88 18.43
N GLY A 694 -15.45 7.01 17.62
CA GLY A 694 -14.81 5.94 16.86
C GLY A 694 -14.44 4.71 17.67
N GLU A 695 -13.81 4.88 18.83
CA GLU A 695 -13.24 3.80 19.64
C GLU A 695 -13.56 4.05 21.12
N GLY A 696 -13.90 3.02 21.90
CA GLY A 696 -14.17 3.14 23.35
C GLY A 696 -15.45 3.87 23.82
N PHE A 697 -16.32 4.35 22.92
CA PHE A 697 -17.61 4.97 23.31
C PHE A 697 -18.68 3.94 23.72
N ASP A 698 -19.34 4.10 24.88
CA ASP A 698 -20.40 3.18 25.30
C ASP A 698 -21.76 3.87 25.56
N MET A 699 -22.74 3.61 24.69
CA MET A 699 -24.13 4.08 24.86
C MET A 699 -25.13 3.10 24.24
N PRO A 700 -25.56 2.05 24.96
CA PRO A 700 -26.51 1.05 24.46
C PRO A 700 -27.90 1.62 24.10
N LYS A 701 -28.31 2.76 24.67
CA LYS A 701 -29.59 3.43 24.38
C LYS A 701 -29.75 3.85 22.91
N LEU A 702 -28.66 4.04 22.16
CA LEU A 702 -28.71 4.49 20.76
C LEU A 702 -29.36 3.44 19.85
N ASP A 703 -30.28 3.91 19.00
CA ASP A 703 -30.94 3.08 17.99
C ASP A 703 -30.84 3.66 16.57
N THR A 704 -30.44 4.93 16.43
CA THR A 704 -30.42 5.61 15.13
C THR A 704 -29.11 6.34 14.90
N LEU A 705 -28.56 6.22 13.69
CA LEU A 705 -27.30 6.84 13.26
C LEU A 705 -27.56 7.70 12.03
N ILE A 706 -27.19 8.97 12.10
CA ILE A 706 -27.24 9.90 10.97
C ILE A 706 -25.80 10.18 10.52
N LEU A 707 -25.47 9.77 9.30
CA LEU A 707 -24.17 10.00 8.68
C LEU A 707 -24.15 11.36 7.98
N ALA A 708 -24.18 12.44 8.77
CA ALA A 708 -24.12 13.80 8.25
C ALA A 708 -22.78 14.13 7.55
N ALA A 709 -21.76 13.28 7.65
CA ALA A 709 -20.51 13.43 6.92
C ALA A 709 -20.12 12.16 6.14
N PRO A 710 -19.47 12.32 4.96
CA PRO A 710 -19.09 11.19 4.11
C PRO A 710 -17.98 10.34 4.73
N LEU A 711 -18.17 9.01 4.71
CA LEU A 711 -17.21 8.00 5.14
C LEU A 711 -16.90 7.03 3.98
N SER A 712 -15.63 6.66 3.77
CA SER A 712 -15.24 5.76 2.66
C SER A 712 -14.76 4.38 3.10
N TRP A 713 -14.51 4.19 4.40
CA TRP A 713 -13.92 2.97 4.96
C TRP A 713 -15.03 2.12 5.61
N LYS A 714 -15.41 1.01 4.94
CA LYS A 714 -16.26 -0.08 5.46
C LYS A 714 -16.06 -0.40 6.97
N ASN A 715 -14.85 -0.56 7.50
CA ASN A 715 -14.63 -0.93 8.90
C ASN A 715 -15.01 0.18 9.88
N ASN A 716 -14.74 1.46 9.56
CA ASN A 716 -15.19 2.56 10.42
C ASN A 716 -16.73 2.55 10.51
N LEU A 717 -17.40 2.34 9.38
CA LEU A 717 -18.86 2.24 9.35
C LEU A 717 -19.38 1.04 10.16
N ILE A 718 -18.73 -0.13 10.04
CA ILE A 718 -19.06 -1.32 10.84
C ILE A 718 -18.88 -1.03 12.34
N GLN A 719 -17.79 -0.35 12.72
CA GLN A 719 -17.54 0.04 14.11
C GLN A 719 -18.61 1.00 14.63
N TYR A 720 -18.96 2.05 13.86
CA TYR A 720 -20.01 2.99 14.26
C TYR A 720 -21.39 2.33 14.35
N ALA A 721 -21.76 1.55 13.34
CA ALA A 721 -23.05 0.83 13.30
C ALA A 721 -23.15 -0.21 14.41
N GLY A 722 -22.09 -0.96 14.70
CA GLY A 722 -22.07 -1.94 15.78
C GLY A 722 -22.26 -1.35 17.18
N ARG A 723 -22.08 -0.03 17.35
CA ARG A 723 -22.45 0.66 18.61
C ARG A 723 -23.96 0.74 18.80
N LEU A 724 -24.73 0.80 17.72
CA LEU A 724 -26.20 0.77 17.74
C LEU A 724 -26.71 -0.64 18.00
N HIS A 725 -25.96 -1.65 17.55
CA HIS A 725 -26.37 -3.06 17.61
C HIS A 725 -26.33 -3.65 19.03
N ARG A 726 -25.86 -2.89 20.02
CA ARG A 726 -25.84 -3.36 21.40
C ARG A 726 -27.27 -3.56 21.92
N PRO A 727 -27.55 -4.68 22.60
CA PRO A 727 -28.88 -4.94 23.15
C PRO A 727 -29.23 -3.87 24.19
N TYR A 728 -30.49 -3.44 24.17
CA TYR A 728 -31.07 -2.52 25.14
C TYR A 728 -32.57 -2.83 25.25
N GLN A 729 -33.16 -2.68 26.43
CA GLN A 729 -34.56 -2.99 26.67
C GLN A 729 -35.47 -2.19 25.71
N GLY A 730 -36.43 -2.87 25.07
CA GLY A 730 -37.37 -2.25 24.14
C GLY A 730 -36.82 -1.94 22.73
N LYS A 731 -35.55 -2.21 22.44
CA LYS A 731 -34.97 -1.95 21.11
C LYS A 731 -35.40 -3.02 20.10
N THR A 732 -36.30 -2.66 19.18
CA THR A 732 -36.85 -3.55 18.14
C THR A 732 -36.32 -3.24 16.73
N GLU A 733 -35.73 -2.07 16.51
CA GLU A 733 -35.24 -1.64 15.21
C GLU A 733 -34.07 -0.66 15.37
N VAL A 734 -33.02 -0.82 14.55
CA VAL A 734 -31.94 0.16 14.38
C VAL A 734 -31.97 0.78 13.00
N ARG A 735 -31.68 2.09 12.91
CA ARG A 735 -31.71 2.85 11.65
C ARG A 735 -30.39 3.54 11.35
N ILE A 736 -30.00 3.55 10.08
CA ILE A 736 -28.93 4.41 9.57
C ILE A 736 -29.54 5.33 8.50
N VAL A 737 -29.26 6.63 8.59
CA VAL A 737 -29.57 7.62 7.55
C VAL A 737 -28.26 8.02 6.87
N ASP A 738 -28.18 7.87 5.56
CA ASP A 738 -27.00 8.20 4.75
C ASP A 738 -27.38 9.16 3.61
N TYR A 739 -26.55 10.18 3.41
CA TYR A 739 -26.77 11.23 2.41
C TYR A 739 -25.85 11.01 1.21
N LEU A 740 -26.45 10.94 0.03
CA LEU A 740 -25.79 10.60 -1.23
C LEU A 740 -25.56 11.87 -2.04
N ASP A 741 -24.32 12.35 -2.02
CA ASP A 741 -23.90 13.54 -2.76
C ASP A 741 -23.48 13.16 -4.21
N ILE A 742 -24.46 12.81 -5.05
CA ILE A 742 -24.23 12.19 -6.38
C ILE A 742 -23.65 13.13 -7.44
N HIS A 743 -23.72 14.45 -7.25
CA HIS A 743 -23.15 15.42 -8.21
C HIS A 743 -21.65 15.61 -8.01
N VAL A 744 -21.07 15.00 -6.97
CA VAL A 744 -19.62 14.98 -6.72
C VAL A 744 -19.09 13.55 -6.88
N PRO A 745 -18.47 13.18 -8.03
CA PRO A 745 -18.02 11.80 -8.30
C PRO A 745 -17.03 11.25 -7.26
N TYR A 746 -16.32 12.11 -6.53
CA TYR A 746 -15.49 11.69 -5.41
C TYR A 746 -16.34 11.12 -4.24
N LEU A 747 -17.40 11.83 -3.84
CA LEU A 747 -18.29 11.43 -2.74
C LEU A 747 -19.19 10.26 -3.12
N GLU A 748 -19.64 10.21 -4.38
CA GLU A 748 -20.38 9.08 -4.96
C GLU A 748 -19.59 7.77 -4.85
N ARG A 749 -18.30 7.79 -5.19
CA ARG A 749 -17.40 6.63 -5.01
C ARG A 749 -17.21 6.25 -3.54
N MET A 750 -17.23 7.21 -2.62
CA MET A 750 -17.18 6.89 -1.19
C MET A 750 -18.45 6.16 -0.74
N TYR A 751 -19.62 6.55 -1.23
CA TYR A 751 -20.88 5.87 -0.97
C TYR A 751 -20.89 4.43 -1.49
N GLN A 752 -20.42 4.20 -2.71
CA GLN A 752 -20.30 2.85 -3.29
C GLN A 752 -19.48 1.91 -2.37
N LYS A 753 -18.42 2.43 -1.73
CA LYS A 753 -17.64 1.66 -0.73
C LYS A 753 -18.40 1.38 0.57
N ARG A 754 -19.32 2.26 0.99
CA ARG A 754 -20.16 2.06 2.18
C ARG A 754 -21.21 0.96 1.98
N GLN A 755 -21.73 0.81 0.76
CA GLN A 755 -22.73 -0.21 0.43
C GLN A 755 -22.27 -1.64 0.77
N ILE A 756 -20.97 -1.93 0.59
CA ILE A 756 -20.35 -3.20 0.99
C ILE A 756 -20.52 -3.45 2.49
N ALA A 757 -20.34 -2.41 3.33
CA ALA A 757 -20.52 -2.51 4.78
C ALA A 757 -21.98 -2.72 5.17
N TYR A 758 -22.93 -1.98 4.57
CA TYR A 758 -24.36 -2.16 4.87
C TYR A 758 -24.84 -3.58 4.58
N ARG A 759 -24.41 -4.17 3.47
CA ARG A 759 -24.72 -5.57 3.12
C ARG A 759 -24.13 -6.55 4.11
N LYS A 760 -22.85 -6.40 4.44
CA LYS A 760 -22.17 -7.26 5.41
C LYS A 760 -22.89 -7.26 6.77
N MET A 761 -23.47 -6.12 7.14
CA MET A 761 -24.24 -5.97 8.37
C MET A 761 -25.74 -6.34 8.24
N ALA A 762 -26.19 -6.77 7.05
CA ALA A 762 -27.57 -7.11 6.72
C ALA A 762 -28.59 -5.97 6.93
N TYR A 763 -28.23 -4.74 6.54
CA TYR A 763 -29.17 -3.62 6.51
C TYR A 763 -30.11 -3.70 5.30
N GLN A 764 -31.41 -3.55 5.55
CA GLN A 764 -32.44 -3.44 4.52
C GLN A 764 -32.67 -1.98 4.17
N VAL A 765 -32.78 -1.64 2.88
CA VAL A 765 -32.96 -0.26 2.43
C VAL A 765 -34.44 0.13 2.45
N GLY A 766 -34.75 1.38 2.80
CA GLY A 766 -36.10 1.96 2.72
C GLY A 766 -36.91 1.96 4.03
N GLU A 767 -38.02 2.70 4.02
CA GLU A 767 -38.96 2.82 5.15
C GLU A 767 -39.97 1.65 5.22
N LYS A 768 -40.20 0.98 4.08
CA LYS A 768 -41.04 -0.20 3.89
C LYS A 768 -40.27 -1.18 2.98
N GLU A 769 -40.57 -2.47 3.04
CA GLU A 769 -39.84 -3.55 2.33
C GLU A 769 -39.72 -3.40 0.79
N GLN A 770 -40.33 -2.39 0.17
CA GLN A 770 -40.47 -2.31 -1.30
C GLN A 770 -40.01 -0.99 -1.96
N THR A 771 -39.70 0.09 -1.23
CA THR A 771 -39.43 1.39 -1.89
C THR A 771 -37.98 1.60 -2.34
N GLN A 772 -37.02 0.95 -1.67
CA GLN A 772 -35.60 0.98 -2.01
C GLN A 772 -34.97 -0.39 -1.72
N VAL A 773 -34.20 -0.96 -2.65
CA VAL A 773 -33.57 -2.28 -2.50
C VAL A 773 -32.16 -2.24 -3.09
N LEU A 774 -31.19 -2.83 -2.39
CA LEU A 774 -29.79 -2.85 -2.81
C LEU A 774 -29.39 -4.25 -3.29
N PHE A 775 -29.20 -4.42 -4.60
CA PHE A 775 -28.90 -5.69 -5.25
C PHE A 775 -27.40 -5.90 -5.54
N SER A 776 -26.92 -7.11 -5.30
CA SER A 776 -25.57 -7.58 -5.63
C SER A 776 -25.51 -8.15 -7.06
N GLY A 777 -24.30 -8.50 -7.51
CA GLY A 777 -24.10 -9.18 -8.78
C GLY A 777 -24.85 -10.52 -8.91
N ARG A 778 -25.29 -11.10 -7.79
CA ARG A 778 -25.87 -12.45 -7.73
C ARG A 778 -27.41 -12.47 -7.72
N ASP A 779 -28.06 -11.37 -7.37
CA ASP A 779 -29.50 -11.33 -7.07
C ASP A 779 -30.28 -10.25 -7.86
N TYR A 780 -29.61 -9.38 -8.62
CA TYR A 780 -30.27 -8.29 -9.34
C TYR A 780 -31.06 -8.73 -10.59
N GLU A 781 -30.60 -9.78 -11.26
CA GLU A 781 -30.93 -10.09 -12.66
C GLU A 781 -32.42 -10.28 -12.91
N GLU A 782 -33.06 -11.10 -12.08
CA GLU A 782 -34.47 -11.45 -12.22
C GLU A 782 -35.35 -10.21 -12.08
N LYS A 783 -35.14 -9.45 -10.99
CA LYS A 783 -35.92 -8.25 -10.70
C LYS A 783 -35.68 -7.14 -11.72
N PHE A 784 -34.44 -6.97 -12.17
CA PHE A 784 -34.09 -5.98 -13.19
C PHE A 784 -34.80 -6.26 -14.52
N ARG A 785 -34.83 -7.52 -14.97
CA ARG A 785 -35.58 -7.91 -16.19
C ARG A 785 -37.09 -7.73 -16.04
N GLU A 786 -37.63 -8.05 -14.88
CA GLU A 786 -39.05 -7.86 -14.58
C GLU A 786 -39.44 -6.39 -14.72
N ASP A 787 -38.67 -5.48 -14.11
CA ASP A 787 -38.91 -4.05 -14.18
C ASP A 787 -38.80 -3.49 -15.62
N LEU A 788 -37.80 -3.96 -16.39
CA LEU A 788 -37.66 -3.59 -17.81
C LEU A 788 -38.87 -4.03 -18.64
N ARG A 789 -39.42 -5.24 -18.40
CA ARG A 789 -40.62 -5.73 -19.08
C ARG A 789 -41.85 -4.89 -18.72
N ASN A 790 -41.99 -4.55 -17.45
CA ASN A 790 -43.13 -3.80 -16.92
C ASN A 790 -43.14 -2.31 -17.27
N THR A 791 -42.01 -1.77 -17.76
CA THR A 791 -41.91 -0.37 -18.19
C THR A 791 -42.89 -0.04 -19.31
N ARG A 792 -43.54 1.13 -19.29
CA ARG A 792 -44.66 1.45 -20.19
C ARG A 792 -44.29 2.37 -21.35
N SER A 793 -43.41 3.34 -21.13
CA SER A 793 -43.16 4.42 -22.10
C SER A 793 -41.69 4.58 -22.43
N THR A 794 -40.91 5.09 -21.48
CA THR A 794 -39.58 5.63 -21.74
C THR A 794 -38.54 5.04 -20.80
N VAL A 795 -37.40 4.66 -21.38
CA VAL A 795 -36.24 4.11 -20.68
C VAL A 795 -35.02 4.95 -20.96
N TYR A 796 -34.34 5.39 -19.91
CA TYR A 796 -33.05 6.06 -20.03
C TYR A 796 -31.95 5.15 -19.50
N LEU A 797 -30.93 4.90 -20.31
CA LEU A 797 -29.79 4.04 -19.99
C LEU A 797 -28.51 4.88 -19.97
N GLN A 798 -27.82 4.97 -18.84
CA GLN A 798 -26.47 5.52 -18.74
C GLN A 798 -25.48 4.38 -18.60
N LEU A 799 -24.60 4.22 -19.60
CA LEU A 799 -23.74 3.05 -19.73
C LEU A 799 -22.33 3.32 -19.18
N HIS A 800 -21.96 2.66 -18.07
CA HIS A 800 -20.60 2.67 -17.54
C HIS A 800 -19.69 1.63 -18.22
N SER A 801 -20.07 0.34 -18.13
CA SER A 801 -19.38 -0.79 -18.76
C SER A 801 -20.40 -1.70 -19.43
N PHE A 802 -20.19 -2.14 -20.66
CA PHE A 802 -21.18 -2.94 -21.38
C PHE A 802 -20.59 -3.78 -22.50
N THR A 803 -21.33 -4.80 -22.93
CA THR A 803 -21.03 -5.62 -24.11
C THR A 803 -22.14 -5.49 -25.15
N SER A 804 -21.79 -5.64 -26.43
CA SER A 804 -22.76 -5.51 -27.54
C SER A 804 -23.88 -6.54 -27.46
N SER A 805 -23.55 -7.80 -27.18
CA SER A 805 -24.51 -8.90 -27.02
C SER A 805 -25.53 -8.61 -25.93
N ARG A 806 -25.06 -8.13 -24.78
CA ARG A 806 -25.92 -7.85 -23.64
C ARG A 806 -26.85 -6.65 -23.85
N ILE A 807 -26.37 -5.60 -24.53
CA ILE A 807 -27.22 -4.47 -24.91
C ILE A 807 -28.32 -4.92 -25.88
N GLN A 808 -27.99 -5.74 -26.88
CA GLN A 808 -28.98 -6.27 -27.82
C GLN A 808 -30.04 -7.14 -27.12
N GLU A 809 -29.61 -7.99 -26.19
CA GLU A 809 -30.51 -8.81 -25.37
C GLU A 809 -31.52 -7.95 -24.61
N LEU A 810 -31.05 -6.93 -23.89
CA LEU A 810 -31.89 -6.07 -23.08
C LEU A 810 -32.78 -5.14 -23.91
N LEU A 811 -32.31 -4.64 -25.05
CA LEU A 811 -33.15 -3.91 -26.01
C LEU A 811 -34.27 -4.78 -26.57
N GLY A 812 -34.06 -6.11 -26.68
CA GLY A 812 -35.11 -7.07 -27.02
C GLY A 812 -36.31 -7.03 -26.05
N LEU A 813 -36.06 -6.77 -24.76
CA LEU A 813 -37.11 -6.62 -23.73
C LEU A 813 -37.85 -5.27 -23.81
N LEU A 814 -37.28 -4.29 -24.53
CA LEU A 814 -37.77 -2.92 -24.64
C LEU A 814 -38.39 -2.62 -26.02
N ARG A 815 -38.70 -3.64 -26.81
CA ARG A 815 -39.33 -3.47 -28.12
C ARG A 815 -40.64 -2.66 -28.01
N GLY A 816 -40.76 -1.64 -28.85
CA GLY A 816 -41.92 -0.74 -28.88
C GLY A 816 -41.88 0.39 -27.84
N LYS A 817 -40.82 0.49 -27.04
CA LYS A 817 -40.63 1.56 -26.03
C LYS A 817 -39.62 2.59 -26.52
N GLN A 818 -39.70 3.80 -26.00
CA GLN A 818 -38.73 4.86 -26.29
C GLN A 818 -37.49 4.67 -25.40
N VAL A 819 -36.32 4.46 -26.00
CA VAL A 819 -35.07 4.23 -25.28
C VAL A 819 -34.07 5.33 -25.58
N VAL A 820 -33.51 5.96 -24.54
CA VAL A 820 -32.45 6.95 -24.65
C VAL A 820 -31.18 6.41 -24.00
N ILE A 821 -30.13 6.20 -24.79
CA ILE A 821 -28.86 5.63 -24.33
C ILE A 821 -27.80 6.73 -24.27
N HIS A 822 -27.22 6.95 -23.09
CA HIS A 822 -26.09 7.82 -22.88
C HIS A 822 -24.81 6.99 -22.76
N VAL A 823 -23.82 7.30 -23.61
CA VAL A 823 -22.52 6.63 -23.64
C VAL A 823 -21.39 7.63 -23.80
N SER A 824 -20.25 7.37 -23.16
CA SER A 824 -19.07 8.22 -23.33
C SER A 824 -18.57 8.18 -24.78
N LYS A 825 -18.28 9.36 -25.36
CA LYS A 825 -17.76 9.48 -26.74
C LYS A 825 -16.48 8.67 -26.98
N ASN A 826 -15.66 8.52 -25.94
CA ASN A 826 -14.37 7.83 -26.00
C ASN A 826 -14.48 6.30 -25.77
N HIS A 827 -15.70 5.76 -25.63
CA HIS A 827 -15.88 4.32 -25.42
C HIS A 827 -15.66 3.55 -26.73
N LYS A 828 -14.99 2.38 -26.69
CA LYS A 828 -14.66 1.58 -27.88
C LYS A 828 -15.87 1.13 -28.72
N LEU A 829 -17.05 1.10 -28.10
CA LEU A 829 -18.33 0.69 -28.72
C LEU A 829 -19.27 1.87 -29.02
N SER A 830 -18.81 3.12 -28.92
CA SER A 830 -19.66 4.29 -29.14
C SER A 830 -20.20 4.37 -30.57
N GLU A 831 -19.36 4.10 -31.58
CA GLU A 831 -19.77 4.04 -32.99
C GLU A 831 -20.79 2.92 -33.26
N TRP A 832 -20.57 1.74 -32.67
CA TRP A 832 -21.52 0.63 -32.78
C TRP A 832 -22.89 0.98 -32.19
N LEU A 833 -22.94 1.63 -31.03
CA LEU A 833 -24.19 2.11 -30.43
C LEU A 833 -24.88 3.17 -31.30
N MET A 834 -24.12 4.10 -31.89
CA MET A 834 -24.69 5.12 -32.79
C MET A 834 -25.40 4.48 -34.00
N GLY A 835 -24.92 3.32 -34.47
CA GLY A 835 -25.59 2.53 -35.49
C GLY A 835 -26.94 1.93 -35.08
N LEU A 836 -27.30 1.95 -33.79
CA LEU A 836 -28.61 1.51 -33.28
C LEU A 836 -29.67 2.63 -33.27
N ASN A 837 -29.32 3.85 -33.68
CA ASN A 837 -30.28 4.96 -33.73
C ASN A 837 -31.47 4.62 -34.63
N SER A 838 -32.68 4.83 -34.10
CA SER A 838 -33.95 4.60 -34.77
C SER A 838 -35.04 5.49 -34.15
N ASP A 839 -36.27 5.45 -34.68
CA ASP A 839 -37.39 6.23 -34.14
C ASP A 839 -37.68 5.92 -32.65
N ASN A 840 -37.34 4.71 -32.19
CA ASN A 840 -37.55 4.26 -30.82
C ASN A 840 -36.27 4.20 -29.97
N VAL A 841 -35.08 4.35 -30.56
CA VAL A 841 -33.80 4.30 -29.82
C VAL A 841 -32.96 5.51 -30.19
N LYS A 842 -32.67 6.36 -29.21
CA LYS A 842 -31.81 7.55 -29.36
C LYS A 842 -30.54 7.39 -28.56
N VAL A 843 -29.39 7.44 -29.23
CA VAL A 843 -28.07 7.38 -28.60
C VAL A 843 -27.49 8.78 -28.52
N LYS A 844 -27.10 9.19 -27.31
CA LYS A 844 -26.47 10.47 -26.99
C LYS A 844 -25.03 10.22 -26.51
N LEU A 845 -24.07 10.85 -27.19
CA LEU A 845 -22.67 10.80 -26.81
C LEU A 845 -22.37 11.88 -25.76
N VAL A 846 -21.83 11.49 -24.61
CA VAL A 846 -21.38 12.44 -23.57
C VAL A 846 -19.86 12.59 -23.60
N PRO A 847 -19.32 13.81 -23.41
CA PRO A 847 -17.88 14.08 -23.47
C PRO A 847 -17.09 13.48 -22.29
N GLU A 848 -17.73 13.34 -21.14
CA GLU A 848 -17.11 12.86 -19.92
C GLU A 848 -17.13 11.32 -19.81
N ARG A 849 -16.24 10.78 -18.97
CA ARG A 849 -16.24 9.35 -18.65
C ARG A 849 -17.37 9.09 -17.65
N ILE A 850 -18.32 8.24 -18.04
CA ILE A 850 -19.36 7.76 -17.13
C ILE A 850 -18.72 6.84 -16.09
N GLY A 851 -18.89 7.14 -14.81
CA GLY A 851 -18.33 6.37 -13.69
C GLY A 851 -19.31 5.39 -13.02
N THR A 852 -20.60 5.53 -13.30
CA THR A 852 -21.68 4.81 -12.61
C THR A 852 -22.78 4.48 -13.60
N THR A 853 -23.38 3.31 -13.46
CA THR A 853 -24.53 2.90 -14.26
C THR A 853 -25.81 3.49 -13.68
N ALA A 854 -26.69 3.98 -14.55
CA ALA A 854 -28.02 4.40 -14.16
C ALA A 854 -29.06 3.97 -15.20
N VAL A 855 -30.20 3.48 -14.75
CA VAL A 855 -31.36 3.12 -15.59
C VAL A 855 -32.60 3.72 -14.98
N ILE A 856 -33.35 4.49 -15.76
CA ILE A 856 -34.56 5.18 -15.32
C ILE A 856 -35.71 4.71 -16.19
N LEU A 857 -36.75 4.18 -15.55
CA LEU A 857 -37.94 3.63 -16.17
C LEU A 857 -39.15 4.51 -15.82
N ASP A 858 -39.87 4.95 -16.84
CA ASP A 858 -41.10 5.76 -16.73
C ASP A 858 -40.95 7.01 -15.82
N SER A 859 -39.75 7.59 -15.77
CA SER A 859 -39.41 8.76 -14.93
C SER A 859 -39.73 8.60 -13.44
N ASN A 860 -39.74 7.36 -12.92
CA ASN A 860 -40.02 7.08 -11.52
C ASN A 860 -39.12 6.00 -10.93
N LEU A 861 -39.01 4.85 -11.60
CA LEU A 861 -38.20 3.74 -11.10
C LEU A 861 -36.75 3.89 -11.55
N VAL A 862 -35.82 3.84 -10.60
CA VAL A 862 -34.40 4.08 -10.84
C VAL A 862 -33.58 2.88 -10.38
N TRP A 863 -32.67 2.43 -11.23
CA TRP A 863 -31.59 1.53 -10.90
C TRP A 863 -30.26 2.27 -11.02
N TYR A 864 -29.46 2.29 -9.96
CA TYR A 864 -28.28 3.16 -9.90
C TYR A 864 -27.13 2.52 -9.11
N GLY A 865 -25.93 2.45 -9.69
CA GLY A 865 -24.76 1.90 -9.00
C GLY A 865 -23.59 1.53 -9.90
N ASN A 866 -22.52 0.98 -9.30
CA ASN A 866 -21.30 0.60 -10.01
C ASN A 866 -21.39 -0.79 -10.67
N LEU A 867 -22.35 -1.62 -10.27
CA LEU A 867 -22.64 -2.87 -10.97
C LEU A 867 -23.32 -2.54 -12.29
N SER A 868 -22.78 -3.10 -13.38
CA SER A 868 -23.38 -2.94 -14.70
C SER A 868 -24.24 -4.16 -15.05
N PRO A 869 -25.56 -3.99 -15.25
CA PRO A 869 -26.42 -5.06 -15.76
C PRO A 869 -26.16 -5.35 -17.25
N PHE A 870 -25.28 -4.56 -17.89
CA PHE A 870 -24.95 -4.62 -19.30
C PHE A 870 -23.70 -5.48 -19.61
N THR A 871 -23.18 -6.21 -18.63
CA THR A 871 -22.08 -7.17 -18.76
C THR A 871 -22.43 -8.52 -18.12
N TYR A 872 -21.88 -9.63 -18.64
CA TYR A 872 -22.07 -10.96 -18.05
C TYR A 872 -21.14 -11.24 -16.86
N GLN A 873 -20.05 -10.49 -16.71
CA GLN A 873 -19.19 -10.55 -15.54
C GLN A 873 -19.76 -9.65 -14.45
N SER A 874 -20.04 -10.24 -13.28
CA SER A 874 -20.40 -9.50 -12.08
C SER A 874 -19.21 -9.40 -11.14
N ASP A 875 -18.78 -8.17 -10.82
CA ASP A 875 -17.91 -7.93 -9.67
C ASP A 875 -18.73 -8.16 -8.40
N ASP A 876 -18.33 -9.14 -7.58
CA ASP A 876 -19.00 -9.48 -6.32
C ASP A 876 -19.03 -8.31 -5.32
N GLN A 877 -18.16 -7.31 -5.47
CA GLN A 877 -18.16 -6.10 -4.64
C GLN A 877 -19.04 -4.98 -5.19
N ALA A 878 -19.58 -5.12 -6.41
CA ALA A 878 -20.40 -4.11 -7.04
C ALA A 878 -21.89 -4.22 -6.63
N SER A 879 -22.61 -3.13 -6.85
CA SER A 879 -23.95 -2.91 -6.31
C SER A 879 -24.84 -2.09 -7.24
N LEU A 880 -26.12 -2.42 -7.25
CA LEU A 880 -27.20 -1.66 -7.89
C LEU A 880 -28.27 -1.32 -6.85
N LEU A 881 -28.52 -0.02 -6.64
CA LEU A 881 -29.65 0.46 -5.86
C LEU A 881 -30.87 0.58 -6.79
N ARG A 882 -31.92 -0.17 -6.50
CA ARG A 882 -33.26 0.00 -7.06
C ARG A 882 -34.05 0.91 -6.13
N LEU A 883 -34.71 1.94 -6.65
CA LEU A 883 -35.58 2.80 -5.85
C LEU A 883 -36.72 3.39 -6.69
N GLU A 884 -37.87 3.62 -6.05
CA GLU A 884 -39.04 4.26 -6.68
C GLU A 884 -39.16 5.69 -6.18
N SER A 885 -38.81 6.65 -7.03
CA SER A 885 -38.87 8.07 -6.71
C SER A 885 -38.78 8.94 -7.96
N GLN A 886 -39.87 9.66 -8.25
CA GLN A 886 -39.93 10.62 -9.34
C GLN A 886 -38.93 11.78 -9.17
N SER A 887 -38.71 12.27 -7.95
CA SER A 887 -37.76 13.36 -7.70
C SER A 887 -36.33 12.95 -8.03
N ILE A 888 -35.94 11.73 -7.63
CA ILE A 888 -34.61 11.16 -7.90
C ILE A 888 -34.43 10.88 -9.38
N ALA A 889 -35.45 10.31 -10.03
CA ALA A 889 -35.44 10.09 -11.47
C ALA A 889 -35.21 11.42 -12.22
N THR A 890 -35.91 12.48 -11.82
CA THR A 890 -35.77 13.82 -12.42
C THR A 890 -34.36 14.37 -12.22
N GLU A 891 -33.82 14.28 -11.01
CA GLU A 891 -32.48 14.77 -10.69
C GLU A 891 -31.37 14.03 -11.47
N LEU A 892 -31.49 12.71 -11.64
CA LEU A 892 -30.55 11.94 -12.45
C LEU A 892 -30.69 12.25 -13.94
N LEU A 893 -31.92 12.44 -14.45
CA LEU A 893 -32.13 12.86 -15.84
C LEU A 893 -31.48 14.22 -16.11
N GLU A 894 -31.67 15.20 -15.23
CA GLU A 894 -31.01 16.51 -15.33
C GLU A 894 -29.47 16.37 -15.32
N LYS A 895 -28.91 15.48 -14.48
CA LYS A 895 -27.47 15.16 -14.49
C LYS A 895 -27.03 14.60 -15.85
N PHE A 896 -27.82 13.71 -16.46
CA PHE A 896 -27.51 13.15 -17.79
C PHE A 896 -27.57 14.21 -18.89
N GLU A 897 -28.52 15.14 -18.80
CA GLU A 897 -28.72 16.18 -19.82
C GLU A 897 -27.69 17.30 -19.71
N ASN A 898 -27.35 17.76 -18.51
CA ASN A 898 -26.33 18.78 -18.27
C ASN A 898 -24.91 18.30 -18.65
N SER A 899 -24.69 16.98 -18.75
CA SER A 899 -23.47 16.41 -19.29
C SER A 899 -23.22 16.76 -20.77
N ASN A 900 -24.24 17.23 -21.50
CA ASN A 900 -24.15 17.62 -22.91
C ASN A 900 -23.84 19.11 -23.15
N ILE A 901 -23.84 19.95 -22.10
CA ILE A 901 -23.53 21.39 -22.22
C ILE A 901 -22.07 21.62 -21.80
N LYS A 902 -21.12 21.05 -22.55
CA LYS A 902 -19.70 21.43 -22.52
C LYS A 902 -19.03 21.20 -23.87
#